data_AF-A0A958H0P6-F1
#
_entry.id   AF-A0A958H0P6-F1
#
_cell.length_a   1.000
_cell.length_b   1.000
_cell.length_c   1.000
_cell.angle_alpha   90.00
_cell.angle_beta   90.00
_cell.angle_gamma   90.00
#
_symmetry.space_group_name_H-M   'P 1'
#
loop_
_entity.id
_entity.type
_entity.pdbx_description
1 polymer ?
#
loop_
_entity_poly.entity_id
_entity_poly.type
_entity_poly.pdbx_seq_one_letter_code
_entity_poly.pdbx_strand_id
1 'polypeptide(L)'
;MPDKPSAFKYVTYSWDDTVANKLDPVERLVYRSNILGDDQRITNTGGGNTSAKLTMTDPLTGEPVEVLWVKGSGGDLRTSKRANFASLYQNKLIGLQRIYNAAEEKGVKTPIEDEMVAMYPHTTFNLNPRASSIDTPLHSFVPFKHVDHTHPNAAISIAAAKNSQELTQEIYGDEVGWVKWQRPGFDLGLVMQEECERNPHLKGLIMGQHGLINWADDDKVCYELSLALIEKASEYIEAHDKGEDTFGGQKYPSLPQAERETVLVEILPQLRGMVSKQNRFIGTIQSDPPILRFVNSHDAPRLAELGTSCPDHFLRTKIKPLYVDWNPQTEDTAALLSKLATGLETYRQDYAAYYEACQRPDSPPMRDPNPTVILIPGLGMIAWGKNKSESRVTAEFYNCAVEVMRGAEAISEYIALPRQEAFDIEYWALEEAKLRRMPPEQEFARNVVVVIGAGSGIGKATAHRMAKEGAHIVCADLSQAAAQATAKELTDIYGLGIGVAGTGISACGPAIGLGVDITDRASIQAMFKQVILAYGGIDNVIVTAGIFVPPNTAGYIPDDKWGLTFNVNVTGSYLVADEAKHIWQAQGLKGSMVLTTSVNAAVSKKGSLAYDASKAAANHLVRELAIELAPLVRVNGLAPATVVEGSSMFPRERVISSLTKYEIPFSADEDTETLRDKLARFYANRTLTKSPIRLADQAEVAYMLAGERLSKTTGQIISVDGGLHEAFLR
;
A
#
# COMPACT_ATOMS: atom_id res chain seq x y z
N MET A 1 -23.89 32.16 1.04
CA MET A 1 -23.44 30.82 1.51
C MET A 1 -24.62 30.18 2.23
N PRO A 2 -24.81 28.87 2.19
CA PRO A 2 -25.87 28.25 2.97
C PRO A 2 -25.64 28.50 4.47
N ASP A 3 -26.63 29.05 5.16
CA ASP A 3 -26.52 29.49 6.56
C ASP A 3 -26.48 28.35 7.59
N LYS A 4 -26.43 27.07 7.18
CA LYS A 4 -26.54 25.91 8.09
C LYS A 4 -25.72 24.68 7.66
N PRO A 5 -25.06 23.96 8.59
CA PRO A 5 -24.35 22.70 8.33
C PRO A 5 -25.18 21.61 7.63
N SER A 6 -26.50 21.59 7.83
CA SER A 6 -27.44 20.63 7.22
C SER A 6 -27.70 20.85 5.72
N ALA A 7 -27.07 21.86 5.11
CA ALA A 7 -27.29 22.20 3.71
C ALA A 7 -26.32 21.49 2.75
N PHE A 8 -25.21 20.96 3.24
CA PHE A 8 -24.24 20.23 2.42
C PHE A 8 -24.70 18.79 2.17
N LYS A 9 -24.81 18.39 0.89
CA LYS A 9 -25.21 17.06 0.44
C LYS A 9 -24.02 16.27 -0.09
N TYR A 10 -23.08 16.94 -0.73
CA TYR A 10 -21.97 16.31 -1.47
C TYR A 10 -20.63 16.39 -0.74
N VAL A 11 -20.53 17.18 0.32
CA VAL A 11 -19.40 17.21 1.26
C VAL A 11 -19.86 17.15 2.71
N THR A 12 -18.95 16.81 3.62
CA THR A 12 -19.25 16.69 5.05
C THR A 12 -18.84 17.93 5.82
N TYR A 13 -19.77 18.52 6.58
CA TYR A 13 -19.44 19.52 7.58
C TYR A 13 -19.02 18.85 8.90
N SER A 14 -17.75 19.03 9.27
CA SER A 14 -17.10 18.37 10.41
C SER A 14 -16.46 19.35 11.39
N TRP A 15 -16.64 20.67 11.18
CA TRP A 15 -16.11 21.69 12.09
C TRP A 15 -16.88 21.72 13.41
N ASP A 16 -16.14 21.69 14.52
CA ASP A 16 -16.64 21.75 15.88
C ASP A 16 -15.97 22.90 16.64
N ASP A 17 -16.74 23.96 16.92
CA ASP A 17 -16.25 25.12 17.66
C ASP A 17 -15.75 24.75 19.07
N THR A 18 -16.29 23.70 19.70
CA THR A 18 -15.87 23.27 21.04
C THR A 18 -14.47 22.66 21.05
N VAL A 19 -14.06 22.06 19.93
CA VAL A 19 -12.71 21.57 19.69
C VAL A 19 -11.83 22.74 19.27
N ALA A 20 -12.21 23.47 18.22
CA ALA A 20 -11.40 24.53 17.62
C ALA A 20 -11.05 25.65 18.61
N ASN A 21 -11.94 25.98 19.57
CA ASN A 21 -11.70 27.03 20.57
C ASN A 21 -10.66 26.65 21.64
N LYS A 22 -10.24 25.39 21.72
CA LYS A 22 -9.21 24.90 22.66
C LYS A 22 -7.81 24.81 22.04
N LEU A 23 -7.71 25.00 20.74
CA LEU A 23 -6.51 24.77 19.95
C LEU A 23 -5.75 26.08 19.73
N ASP A 24 -4.42 26.03 19.75
CA ASP A 24 -3.61 27.17 19.31
C ASP A 24 -3.73 27.38 17.79
N PRO A 25 -3.32 28.54 17.23
CA PRO A 25 -3.52 28.83 15.81
C PRO A 25 -2.91 27.81 14.83
N VAL A 26 -1.80 27.16 15.17
CA VAL A 26 -1.22 26.10 14.32
C VAL A 26 -1.96 24.78 14.52
N GLU A 27 -2.41 24.48 15.73
CA GLU A 27 -3.30 23.32 15.96
C GLU A 27 -4.64 23.47 15.25
N ARG A 28 -5.17 24.69 15.12
CA ARG A 28 -6.36 24.98 14.32
C ARG A 28 -6.13 24.74 12.83
N LEU A 29 -4.96 25.12 12.31
CA LEU A 29 -4.55 24.74 10.94
C LEU A 29 -4.54 23.22 10.77
N VAL A 30 -3.88 22.48 11.68
CA VAL A 30 -3.84 21.00 11.66
C VAL A 30 -5.24 20.40 11.73
N TYR A 31 -6.10 20.92 12.61
CA TYR A 31 -7.48 20.48 12.76
C TYR A 31 -8.27 20.66 11.46
N ARG A 32 -8.21 21.86 10.87
CA ARG A 32 -8.85 22.16 9.58
C ARG A 32 -8.35 21.23 8.47
N SER A 33 -7.04 21.00 8.39
CA SER A 33 -6.43 20.07 7.44
C SER A 33 -6.97 18.66 7.59
N ASN A 34 -7.05 18.15 8.82
CA ASN A 34 -7.50 16.78 9.08
C ASN A 34 -8.98 16.62 8.70
N ILE A 35 -9.86 17.55 9.10
CA ILE A 35 -11.30 17.44 8.78
C ILE A 35 -11.60 17.65 7.29
N LEU A 36 -10.79 18.42 6.55
CA LEU A 36 -10.85 18.47 5.09
C LEU A 36 -10.34 17.15 4.49
N GLY A 37 -9.27 16.58 5.05
CA GLY A 37 -8.65 15.31 4.65
C GLY A 37 -9.49 14.06 4.92
N ASP A 38 -10.37 14.10 5.92
CA ASP A 38 -11.26 13.00 6.27
C ASP A 38 -12.32 12.73 5.18
N ASP A 39 -12.67 13.75 4.38
CA ASP A 39 -13.61 13.63 3.27
C ASP A 39 -12.87 13.50 1.93
N GLN A 40 -12.80 12.28 1.40
CA GLN A 40 -12.09 11.98 0.15
C GLN A 40 -12.70 12.65 -1.09
N ARG A 41 -13.88 13.25 -0.98
CA ARG A 41 -14.47 14.07 -2.05
C ARG A 41 -13.83 15.47 -2.11
N ILE A 42 -13.23 15.90 -1.01
CA ILE A 42 -12.57 17.21 -0.86
C ILE A 42 -11.11 17.13 -1.28
N THR A 43 -10.39 16.08 -0.88
CA THR A 43 -8.96 15.88 -1.19
C THR A 43 -8.57 14.43 -1.39
N ASN A 44 -7.69 14.22 -2.35
CA ASN A 44 -7.10 12.91 -2.64
C ASN A 44 -6.06 12.51 -1.57
N THR A 45 -5.87 11.21 -1.35
CA THR A 45 -4.83 10.71 -0.44
C THR A 45 -3.43 11.20 -0.82
N GLY A 46 -2.78 11.88 0.13
CA GLY A 46 -1.43 12.43 -0.07
C GLY A 46 -1.37 13.73 -0.88
N GLY A 47 -2.48 14.19 -1.43
CA GLY A 47 -2.63 15.44 -2.19
C GLY A 47 -3.06 16.64 -1.34
N GLY A 48 -3.24 17.78 -2.01
CA GLY A 48 -3.69 19.05 -1.44
C GLY A 48 -2.68 19.74 -0.51
N ASN A 49 -2.90 21.02 -0.23
CA ASN A 49 -2.14 21.84 0.72
C ASN A 49 -3.08 22.84 1.42
N THR A 50 -2.82 23.07 2.70
CA THR A 50 -3.50 24.10 3.50
C THR A 50 -2.46 24.96 4.19
N SER A 51 -2.77 26.24 4.40
CA SER A 51 -1.86 27.16 5.08
C SER A 51 -2.55 28.19 5.98
N ALA A 52 -1.76 28.73 6.90
CA ALA A 52 -2.09 29.89 7.72
C ALA A 52 -0.90 30.84 7.83
N LYS A 53 -1.12 32.14 7.63
CA LYS A 53 -0.18 33.22 7.94
C LYS A 53 -0.46 33.70 9.35
N LEU A 54 0.50 33.46 10.26
CA LEU A 54 0.33 33.66 11.70
C LEU A 54 1.38 34.62 12.24
N THR A 55 1.01 35.52 13.14
CA THR A 55 1.98 36.34 13.87
C THR A 55 2.66 35.49 14.96
N MET A 56 3.98 35.40 14.92
CA MET A 56 4.80 34.67 15.89
C MET A 56 5.98 35.53 16.35
N THR A 57 6.58 35.18 17.50
CA THR A 57 7.79 35.86 17.99
C THR A 57 9.03 35.27 17.31
N ASP A 58 9.84 36.09 16.65
CA ASP A 58 11.13 35.69 16.09
C ASP A 58 12.11 35.31 17.23
N PRO A 59 12.67 34.09 17.26
CA PRO A 59 13.55 33.66 18.33
C PRO A 59 14.89 34.40 18.38
N LEU A 60 15.30 35.08 17.31
CA LEU A 60 16.55 35.84 17.23
C LEU A 60 16.37 37.29 17.68
N THR A 61 15.25 37.92 17.31
CA THR A 61 15.04 39.36 17.54
C THR A 61 14.07 39.65 18.68
N GLY A 62 13.17 38.71 19.02
CA GLY A 62 12.08 38.91 19.96
C GLY A 62 10.88 39.69 19.39
N GLU A 63 10.95 40.12 18.13
CA GLU A 63 9.92 40.92 17.48
C GLU A 63 8.78 40.05 16.91
N PRO A 64 7.54 40.57 16.84
CA PRO A 64 6.46 39.89 16.14
C PRO A 64 6.74 39.89 14.63
N VAL A 65 6.71 38.70 14.03
CA VAL A 65 6.88 38.46 12.59
C VAL A 65 5.72 37.63 12.06
N GLU A 66 5.36 37.83 10.80
CA GLU A 66 4.40 36.96 10.13
C GLU A 66 5.09 35.69 9.60
N VAL A 67 4.52 34.54 9.93
CA VAL A 67 5.04 33.21 9.60
C VAL A 67 3.99 32.44 8.81
N LEU A 68 4.36 32.01 7.61
CA LEU A 68 3.55 31.08 6.83
C LEU A 68 3.77 29.67 7.36
N TRP A 69 2.71 29.06 7.86
CA TRP A 69 2.62 27.62 8.09
C TRP A 69 1.91 26.98 6.90
N VAL A 70 2.55 26.05 6.21
CA VAL A 70 1.98 25.35 5.05
C VAL A 70 2.31 23.86 5.12
N LYS A 71 1.39 22.99 4.69
CA LYS A 71 1.68 21.55 4.64
C LYS A 71 2.92 21.30 3.78
N GLY A 72 3.89 20.58 4.31
CA GLY A 72 5.10 20.20 3.59
C GLY A 72 4.85 19.09 2.56
N SER A 73 5.81 18.86 1.67
CA SER A 73 5.67 17.90 0.55
C SER A 73 5.46 16.45 1.03
N GLY A 74 4.55 15.66 0.45
CA GLY A 74 4.48 14.20 0.65
C GLY A 74 3.80 13.69 1.94
N GLY A 75 2.97 14.51 2.60
CA GLY A 75 2.11 14.10 3.72
C GLY A 75 0.62 14.14 3.36
N ASP A 76 -0.17 13.24 3.95
CA ASP A 76 -1.65 13.19 3.83
C ASP A 76 -2.29 14.20 4.80
N LEU A 77 -3.19 15.06 4.29
CA LEU A 77 -3.92 16.05 5.09
C LEU A 77 -4.70 15.40 6.23
N ARG A 78 -5.30 14.22 6.00
CA ARG A 78 -6.13 13.48 6.97
C ARG A 78 -5.39 13.10 8.25
N THR A 79 -4.11 12.75 8.11
CA THR A 79 -3.29 12.22 9.21
C THR A 79 -2.19 13.19 9.64
N SER A 80 -2.32 14.45 9.22
CA SER A 80 -1.31 15.47 9.46
C SER A 80 -1.22 15.84 10.93
N LYS A 81 0.03 16.03 11.37
CA LYS A 81 0.40 16.58 12.67
C LYS A 81 1.17 17.87 12.45
N ARG A 82 1.43 18.65 13.50
CA ARG A 82 2.26 19.87 13.42
C ARG A 82 3.59 19.64 12.68
N ALA A 83 4.24 18.49 12.90
CA ALA A 83 5.51 18.13 12.25
C ALA A 83 5.41 17.96 10.71
N ASN A 84 4.20 17.89 10.16
CA ASN A 84 3.95 17.83 8.72
C ASN A 84 3.90 19.21 8.07
N PHE A 85 3.91 20.30 8.83
CA PHE A 85 3.87 21.68 8.32
C PHE A 85 5.24 22.34 8.37
N ALA A 86 5.63 22.95 7.24
CA ALA A 86 6.78 23.83 7.16
C ALA A 86 6.38 25.23 7.65
N SER A 87 7.31 25.91 8.32
CA SER A 87 7.12 27.30 8.78
C SER A 87 8.17 28.20 8.16
N LEU A 88 7.75 29.29 7.51
CA LEU A 88 8.63 30.21 6.77
C LEU A 88 8.35 31.66 7.16
N TYR A 89 9.39 32.48 7.29
CA TYR A 89 9.29 33.94 7.43
C TYR A 89 8.62 34.51 6.18
N GLN A 90 7.40 35.02 6.32
CA GLN A 90 6.57 35.44 5.18
C GLN A 90 7.22 36.56 4.37
N ASN A 91 7.80 37.55 5.05
CA ASN A 91 8.52 38.65 4.42
C ASN A 91 9.76 38.21 3.63
N LYS A 92 10.51 37.21 4.13
CA LYS A 92 11.68 36.66 3.42
C LYS A 92 11.25 35.87 2.18
N LEU A 93 10.16 35.11 2.30
CA LEU A 93 9.59 34.36 1.18
C LEU A 93 9.07 35.28 0.06
N ILE A 94 8.34 36.35 0.40
CA ILE A 94 7.98 37.40 -0.58
C ILE A 94 9.24 38.06 -1.15
N GLY A 95 10.27 38.28 -0.33
CA GLY A 95 11.55 38.83 -0.77
C GLY A 95 12.23 38.04 -1.88
N LEU A 96 11.97 36.73 -1.99
CA LEU A 96 12.48 35.89 -3.07
C LEU A 96 11.99 36.31 -4.46
N GLN A 97 10.86 37.04 -4.55
CA GLN A 97 10.37 37.58 -5.83
C GLN A 97 11.38 38.51 -6.48
N ARG A 98 12.24 39.19 -5.70
CA ARG A 98 13.30 40.05 -6.26
C ARG A 98 14.36 39.24 -6.99
N ILE A 99 14.69 38.06 -6.48
CA ILE A 99 15.67 37.15 -7.09
C ILE A 99 15.07 36.61 -8.40
N TYR A 100 13.84 36.10 -8.33
CA TYR A 100 13.13 35.60 -9.50
C TYR A 100 12.99 36.65 -10.61
N ASN A 101 12.61 37.87 -10.25
CA ASN A 101 12.42 38.96 -11.22
C ASN A 101 13.73 39.53 -11.78
N ALA A 102 14.87 39.31 -11.11
CA ALA A 102 16.18 39.75 -11.58
C ALA A 102 16.87 38.73 -12.50
N ALA A 103 16.32 37.52 -12.65
CA ALA A 103 16.83 36.52 -13.57
C ALA A 103 16.69 36.97 -15.03
N GLU A 104 17.67 36.62 -15.87
CA GLU A 104 17.67 36.95 -17.30
C GLU A 104 16.51 36.26 -18.05
N GLU A 105 16.25 35.01 -17.68
CA GLU A 105 15.14 34.19 -18.19
C GLU A 105 14.26 33.78 -17.01
N LYS A 106 12.95 34.02 -17.12
CA LYS A 106 11.94 33.73 -16.09
C LYS A 106 10.65 33.23 -16.70
N GLY A 107 9.80 32.63 -15.89
CA GLY A 107 8.56 32.00 -16.29
C GLY A 107 8.61 30.48 -16.10
N VAL A 108 7.52 29.83 -16.50
CA VAL A 108 7.32 28.39 -16.40
C VAL A 108 8.45 27.61 -17.09
N LYS A 109 8.97 26.57 -16.43
CA LYS A 109 10.03 25.67 -16.95
C LYS A 109 11.36 26.36 -17.32
N THR A 110 11.66 27.48 -16.68
CA THR A 110 12.98 28.12 -16.79
C THR A 110 13.92 27.63 -15.67
N PRO A 111 15.26 27.75 -15.82
CA PRO A 111 16.19 27.33 -14.76
C PRO A 111 15.91 27.98 -13.41
N ILE A 112 15.54 29.28 -13.40
CA ILE A 112 15.23 30.00 -12.16
C ILE A 112 14.02 29.41 -11.43
N GLU A 113 13.01 28.92 -12.16
CA GLU A 113 11.80 28.31 -11.57
C GLU A 113 12.14 27.11 -10.68
N ASP A 114 13.01 26.22 -11.17
CA ASP A 114 13.46 25.05 -10.40
C ASP A 114 14.44 25.45 -9.27
N GLU A 115 15.29 26.45 -9.48
CA GLU A 115 16.22 26.97 -8.47
C GLU A 115 15.51 27.61 -7.27
N MET A 116 14.31 28.19 -7.46
CA MET A 116 13.55 28.81 -6.35
C MET A 116 13.23 27.81 -5.24
N VAL A 117 13.04 26.53 -5.55
CA VAL A 117 12.77 25.50 -4.54
C VAL A 117 13.93 25.36 -3.55
N ALA A 118 15.17 25.49 -4.03
CA ALA A 118 16.36 25.48 -3.19
C ALA A 118 16.50 26.75 -2.34
N MET A 119 15.75 27.81 -2.64
CA MET A 119 15.76 29.07 -1.89
C MET A 119 14.82 29.05 -0.68
N TYR A 120 13.77 28.22 -0.67
CA TYR A 120 12.82 28.16 0.45
C TYR A 120 13.47 27.90 1.82
N PRO A 121 14.49 27.02 1.97
CA PRO A 121 15.18 26.81 3.25
C PRO A 121 15.78 28.08 3.86
N HIS A 122 16.22 29.07 3.06
CA HIS A 122 16.73 30.35 3.56
C HIS A 122 15.66 31.19 4.26
N THR A 123 14.38 30.86 4.05
CA THR A 123 13.24 31.54 4.64
C THR A 123 12.65 30.77 5.83
N THR A 124 13.24 29.63 6.21
CA THR A 124 12.74 28.79 7.32
C THR A 124 12.64 29.57 8.64
N PHE A 125 11.46 29.52 9.24
CA PHE A 125 11.20 30.03 10.58
C PHE A 125 11.57 28.98 11.63
N ASN A 126 12.28 29.40 12.68
CA ASN A 126 12.60 28.61 13.87
C ASN A 126 13.18 27.21 13.59
N LEU A 127 14.09 27.11 12.62
CA LEU A 127 14.80 25.86 12.26
C LEU A 127 13.87 24.67 11.98
N ASN A 128 12.64 24.91 11.54
CA ASN A 128 11.70 23.83 11.24
C ASN A 128 12.27 22.92 10.14
N PRO A 129 12.50 21.63 10.40
CA PRO A 129 13.17 20.74 9.47
C PRO A 129 12.25 20.24 8.35
N ARG A 130 10.95 20.56 8.39
CA ARG A 130 10.00 20.10 7.38
C ARG A 130 10.23 20.85 6.07
N ALA A 131 10.57 20.10 5.02
CA ALA A 131 10.63 20.64 3.66
C ALA A 131 9.25 21.17 3.22
N SER A 132 9.24 22.41 2.71
CA SER A 132 8.05 23.07 2.19
C SER A 132 7.59 22.45 0.86
N SER A 133 6.33 22.66 0.47
CA SER A 133 5.82 22.23 -0.84
C SER A 133 6.40 23.11 -1.96
N ILE A 134 6.41 22.59 -3.18
CA ILE A 134 6.64 23.39 -4.39
C ILE A 134 5.57 24.49 -4.53
N ASP A 135 4.36 24.23 -4.03
CA ASP A 135 3.20 25.13 -4.08
C ASP A 135 3.23 26.23 -3.01
N THR A 136 4.28 26.28 -2.18
CA THR A 136 4.42 27.31 -1.13
C THR A 136 4.17 28.74 -1.65
N PRO A 137 4.61 29.13 -2.87
CA PRO A 137 4.30 30.44 -3.45
C PRO A 137 2.80 30.70 -3.64
N LEU A 138 1.99 29.69 -4.02
CA LEU A 138 0.54 29.81 -4.18
C LEU A 138 -0.14 30.16 -2.85
N HIS A 139 0.42 29.69 -1.73
CA HIS A 139 -0.07 30.01 -0.39
C HIS A 139 0.47 31.34 0.15
N SER A 140 1.69 31.71 -0.26
CA SER A 140 2.38 32.89 0.23
C SER A 140 1.89 34.18 -0.43
N PHE A 141 1.79 34.20 -1.76
CA PHE A 141 1.60 35.44 -2.51
C PHE A 141 0.14 35.88 -2.60
N VAL A 142 -0.79 34.98 -2.29
CA VAL A 142 -2.20 35.31 -2.05
C VAL A 142 -2.32 36.18 -0.78
N PRO A 143 -2.99 37.35 -0.82
CA PRO A 143 -2.96 38.35 0.26
C PRO A 143 -3.90 38.05 1.44
N PHE A 144 -4.27 36.79 1.65
CA PHE A 144 -5.20 36.35 2.68
C PHE A 144 -4.51 35.46 3.72
N LYS A 145 -4.98 35.46 4.97
CA LYS A 145 -4.33 34.70 6.04
C LYS A 145 -4.41 33.20 5.86
N HIS A 146 -5.49 32.70 5.31
CA HIS A 146 -5.75 31.28 5.17
C HIS A 146 -5.98 30.89 3.72
N VAL A 147 -5.34 29.81 3.27
CA VAL A 147 -5.46 29.32 1.90
C VAL A 147 -5.61 27.80 1.94
N ASP A 148 -6.61 27.29 1.24
CA ASP A 148 -6.89 25.86 1.08
C ASP A 148 -6.85 25.50 -0.42
N HIS A 149 -6.07 24.49 -0.74
CA HIS A 149 -5.89 23.96 -2.09
C HIS A 149 -6.07 22.44 -2.03
N THR A 150 -7.27 21.94 -2.34
CA THR A 150 -7.66 20.58 -1.90
C THR A 150 -7.90 19.56 -3.02
N HIS A 151 -7.84 19.90 -4.31
CA HIS A 151 -7.97 18.90 -5.41
C HIS A 151 -9.27 18.05 -5.39
N PRO A 152 -10.47 18.64 -5.18
CA PRO A 152 -11.72 17.89 -5.16
C PRO A 152 -12.12 17.43 -6.56
N ASN A 153 -12.59 16.17 -6.70
CA ASN A 153 -12.96 15.59 -8.00
C ASN A 153 -13.94 16.49 -8.78
N ALA A 154 -14.93 17.09 -8.11
CA ALA A 154 -15.91 17.96 -8.75
C ALA A 154 -15.28 19.22 -9.39
N ALA A 155 -14.31 19.85 -8.71
CA ALA A 155 -13.61 21.01 -9.29
C ALA A 155 -12.62 20.58 -10.38
N ILE A 156 -11.98 19.43 -10.24
CA ILE A 156 -11.09 18.88 -11.27
C ILE A 156 -11.89 18.52 -12.53
N SER A 157 -13.13 18.00 -12.41
CA SER A 157 -14.03 17.78 -13.56
C SER A 157 -14.27 19.05 -14.36
N ILE A 158 -14.53 20.18 -13.68
CA ILE A 158 -14.66 21.49 -14.33
C ILE A 158 -13.32 21.87 -14.98
N ALA A 159 -12.21 21.75 -14.26
CA ALA A 159 -10.88 22.11 -14.74
C ALA A 159 -10.39 21.25 -15.92
N ALA A 160 -10.89 20.02 -16.05
CA ALA A 160 -10.58 19.05 -17.08
C ALA A 160 -11.66 18.98 -18.18
N ALA A 161 -12.65 19.87 -18.15
CA ALA A 161 -13.62 20.03 -19.22
C ALA A 161 -13.05 20.92 -20.33
N LYS A 162 -13.41 20.62 -21.58
CA LYS A 162 -12.98 21.35 -22.78
C LYS A 162 -13.24 22.86 -22.73
N ASN A 163 -14.36 23.27 -22.12
CA ASN A 163 -14.81 24.65 -21.91
C ASN A 163 -14.74 25.06 -20.43
N SER A 164 -13.66 24.66 -19.75
CA SER A 164 -13.48 24.88 -18.31
C SER A 164 -13.59 26.35 -17.87
N GLN A 165 -13.15 27.30 -18.70
CA GLN A 165 -13.23 28.73 -18.40
C GLN A 165 -14.69 29.21 -18.36
N GLU A 166 -15.48 28.86 -19.38
CA GLU A 166 -16.89 29.21 -19.47
C GLU A 166 -17.70 28.55 -18.35
N LEU A 167 -17.44 27.26 -18.07
CA LEU A 167 -18.09 26.53 -16.98
C LEU A 167 -17.77 27.12 -15.61
N THR A 168 -16.54 27.60 -15.41
CA THR A 168 -16.17 28.27 -14.14
C THR A 168 -17.02 29.53 -13.94
N GLN A 169 -17.18 30.35 -14.98
CA GLN A 169 -18.04 31.54 -14.92
C GLN A 169 -19.52 31.18 -14.71
N GLU A 170 -20.00 30.12 -15.35
CA GLU A 170 -21.40 29.68 -15.22
C GLU A 170 -21.73 29.21 -13.80
N ILE A 171 -20.84 28.41 -13.19
CA ILE A 171 -21.06 27.78 -11.89
C ILE A 171 -20.85 28.76 -10.74
N TYR A 172 -19.80 29.58 -10.82
CA TYR A 172 -19.36 30.42 -9.71
C TYR A 172 -19.63 31.91 -9.89
N GLY A 173 -20.00 32.35 -11.10
CA GLY A 173 -20.09 33.77 -11.44
C GLY A 173 -18.77 34.47 -11.20
N ASP A 174 -18.84 35.68 -10.65
CA ASP A 174 -17.65 36.49 -10.38
C ASP A 174 -16.95 36.13 -9.04
N GLU A 175 -17.42 35.09 -8.32
CA GLU A 175 -16.80 34.72 -7.03
C GLU A 175 -15.49 33.92 -7.18
N VAL A 176 -15.32 33.20 -8.28
CA VAL A 176 -14.16 32.31 -8.53
C VAL A 176 -13.65 32.55 -9.94
N GLY A 177 -12.35 32.88 -10.05
CA GLY A 177 -11.70 33.09 -11.34
C GLY A 177 -11.21 31.79 -11.97
N TRP A 178 -10.71 31.87 -13.19
CA TRP A 178 -10.11 30.75 -13.91
C TRP A 178 -8.70 31.13 -14.38
N VAL A 179 -7.75 30.23 -14.18
CA VAL A 179 -6.40 30.35 -14.76
C VAL A 179 -6.08 29.13 -15.61
N LYS A 180 -5.40 29.36 -16.73
CA LYS A 180 -4.96 28.30 -17.63
C LYS A 180 -4.01 27.35 -16.89
N TRP A 181 -4.00 26.08 -17.29
CA TRP A 181 -3.05 25.12 -16.76
C TRP A 181 -1.62 25.63 -16.89
N GLN A 182 -0.90 25.49 -15.79
CA GLN A 182 0.49 25.84 -15.63
C GLN A 182 1.10 24.91 -14.58
N ARG A 183 2.36 24.55 -14.78
CA ARG A 183 3.11 23.74 -13.83
C ARG A 183 3.16 24.44 -12.46
N PRO A 184 2.89 23.74 -11.34
CA PRO A 184 2.93 24.36 -10.02
C PRO A 184 4.35 24.78 -9.62
N GLY A 185 4.46 25.94 -8.99
CA GLY A 185 5.74 26.54 -8.62
C GLY A 185 5.67 28.03 -8.31
N PHE A 186 6.81 28.70 -8.44
CA PHE A 186 6.99 30.11 -8.12
C PHE A 186 6.22 31.03 -9.06
N ASP A 187 6.31 30.78 -10.37
CA ASP A 187 5.61 31.57 -11.39
C ASP A 187 4.09 31.51 -11.22
N LEU A 188 3.54 30.33 -10.93
CA LEU A 188 2.09 30.18 -10.71
C LEU A 188 1.63 30.98 -9.49
N GLY A 189 2.47 31.07 -8.44
CA GLY A 189 2.20 31.96 -7.32
C GLY A 189 2.11 33.44 -7.72
N LEU A 190 2.96 33.89 -8.65
CA LEU A 190 2.91 35.26 -9.19
C LEU A 190 1.65 35.50 -10.02
N VAL A 191 1.29 34.56 -10.90
CA VAL A 191 0.04 34.62 -11.66
C VAL A 191 -1.17 34.74 -10.74
N MET A 192 -1.21 33.96 -9.64
CA MET A 192 -2.28 34.05 -8.65
C MET A 192 -2.31 35.39 -7.92
N GLN A 193 -1.14 35.94 -7.60
CA GLN A 193 -1.02 37.26 -6.99
C GLN A 193 -1.60 38.34 -7.91
N GLU A 194 -1.23 38.32 -9.20
CA GLU A 194 -1.75 39.25 -10.19
C GLU A 194 -3.27 39.14 -10.36
N GLU A 195 -3.83 37.92 -10.33
CA GLU A 195 -5.28 37.74 -10.36
C GLU A 195 -5.98 38.29 -9.10
N CYS A 196 -5.39 38.11 -7.91
CA CYS A 196 -5.90 38.71 -6.68
C CYS A 196 -5.86 40.24 -6.71
N GLU A 197 -4.79 40.82 -7.27
CA GLU A 197 -4.62 42.27 -7.39
C GLU A 197 -5.60 42.87 -8.41
N ARG A 198 -5.79 42.19 -9.55
CA ARG A 198 -6.70 42.61 -10.61
C ARG A 198 -8.17 42.44 -10.21
N ASN A 199 -8.47 41.40 -9.46
CA ASN A 199 -9.83 41.04 -9.05
C ASN A 199 -9.92 40.80 -7.52
N PRO A 200 -9.91 41.85 -6.68
CA PRO A 200 -9.86 41.72 -5.22
C PRO A 200 -11.10 41.06 -4.57
N HIS A 201 -12.17 40.87 -5.34
CA HIS A 201 -13.41 40.25 -4.89
C HIS A 201 -13.41 38.72 -5.01
N LEU A 202 -12.41 38.15 -5.70
CA LEU A 202 -12.28 36.71 -5.86
C LEU A 202 -12.05 36.03 -4.52
N LYS A 203 -12.71 34.88 -4.36
CA LYS A 203 -12.60 34.00 -3.19
C LYS A 203 -11.77 32.75 -3.46
N GLY A 204 -11.43 32.52 -4.73
CA GLY A 204 -10.64 31.38 -5.18
C GLY A 204 -10.45 31.38 -6.69
N LEU A 205 -9.75 30.34 -7.16
CA LEU A 205 -9.51 30.07 -8.57
C LEU A 205 -9.73 28.59 -8.89
N ILE A 206 -10.30 28.35 -10.07
CA ILE A 206 -10.16 27.08 -10.78
C ILE A 206 -8.88 27.16 -11.61
N MET A 207 -7.94 26.28 -11.32
CA MET A 207 -6.72 26.09 -12.10
C MET A 207 -6.97 24.96 -13.11
N GLY A 208 -6.89 25.29 -14.41
CA GLY A 208 -7.06 24.32 -15.49
C GLY A 208 -6.26 23.05 -15.24
N GLN A 209 -6.89 21.88 -15.41
CA GLN A 209 -6.33 20.54 -15.16
C GLN A 209 -5.61 20.33 -13.79
N HIS A 210 -5.81 21.20 -12.79
CA HIS A 210 -5.18 21.08 -11.46
C HIS A 210 -6.22 21.09 -10.33
N GLY A 211 -7.20 22.00 -10.37
CA GLY A 211 -8.35 21.98 -9.44
C GLY A 211 -8.59 23.31 -8.73
N LEU A 212 -9.08 23.24 -7.49
CA LEU A 212 -9.54 24.40 -6.70
C LEU A 212 -8.46 24.92 -5.74
N ILE A 213 -8.33 26.23 -5.66
CA ILE A 213 -7.69 26.95 -4.56
C ILE A 213 -8.61 28.06 -4.07
N ASN A 214 -8.73 28.25 -2.76
CA ASN A 214 -9.57 29.29 -2.17
C ASN A 214 -8.94 29.87 -0.91
N TRP A 215 -9.44 31.02 -0.46
CA TRP A 215 -8.81 31.76 0.62
C TRP A 215 -9.78 32.60 1.44
N ALA A 216 -9.41 32.89 2.69
CA ALA A 216 -10.10 33.82 3.57
C ALA A 216 -9.17 34.34 4.69
N ASP A 217 -9.61 35.36 5.43
CA ASP A 217 -8.85 35.90 6.58
C ASP A 217 -9.17 35.21 7.92
N ASP A 218 -10.15 34.32 7.93
CA ASP A 218 -10.53 33.49 9.07
C ASP A 218 -10.50 32.01 8.68
N ASP A 219 -10.06 31.15 9.59
CA ASP A 219 -9.82 29.73 9.30
C ASP A 219 -11.12 28.93 9.11
N LYS A 220 -12.14 29.20 9.92
CA LYS A 220 -13.47 28.61 9.80
C LYS A 220 -14.15 29.10 8.54
N VAL A 221 -14.10 30.39 8.24
CA VAL A 221 -14.63 30.93 6.98
C VAL A 221 -13.94 30.31 5.77
N CYS A 222 -12.62 30.10 5.82
CA CYS A 222 -11.88 29.43 4.75
C CYS A 222 -12.34 27.98 4.55
N TYR A 223 -12.54 27.24 5.64
CA TYR A 223 -13.10 25.88 5.64
C TYR A 223 -14.52 25.84 5.03
N GLU A 224 -15.41 26.70 5.52
CA GLU A 224 -16.80 26.77 5.06
C GLU A 224 -16.89 27.18 3.58
N LEU A 225 -15.99 28.07 3.14
CA LEU A 225 -15.86 28.46 1.75
C LEU A 225 -15.41 27.28 0.88
N SER A 226 -14.42 26.49 1.30
CA SER A 226 -14.00 25.29 0.56
C SER A 226 -15.19 24.34 0.37
N LEU A 227 -15.96 24.06 1.43
CA LEU A 227 -17.15 23.24 1.32
C LEU A 227 -18.19 23.83 0.36
N ALA A 228 -18.48 25.13 0.46
CA ALA A 228 -19.49 25.79 -0.37
C ALA A 228 -19.12 25.80 -1.85
N LEU A 229 -17.85 25.99 -2.20
CA LEU A 229 -17.40 25.96 -3.59
C LEU A 229 -17.47 24.54 -4.16
N ILE A 230 -17.05 23.53 -3.38
CA ILE A 230 -17.13 22.13 -3.80
C ILE A 230 -18.58 21.69 -3.96
N GLU A 231 -19.45 22.06 -3.02
CA GLU A 231 -20.88 21.76 -3.08
C GLU A 231 -21.54 22.33 -4.34
N LYS A 232 -21.26 23.60 -4.69
CA LYS A 232 -21.75 24.22 -5.94
C LYS A 232 -21.31 23.43 -7.19
N ALA A 233 -20.04 23.01 -7.23
CA ALA A 233 -19.51 22.21 -8.32
C ALA A 233 -20.25 20.86 -8.43
N SER A 234 -20.42 20.18 -7.30
CA SER A 234 -21.11 18.89 -7.22
C SER A 234 -22.59 19.01 -7.61
N GLU A 235 -23.30 20.02 -7.09
CA GLU A 235 -24.69 20.29 -7.46
C GLU A 235 -24.86 20.47 -8.97
N TYR A 236 -23.94 21.22 -9.60
CA TYR A 236 -23.97 21.43 -11.04
C TYR A 236 -23.70 20.14 -11.82
N ILE A 237 -22.69 19.34 -11.43
CA ILE A 237 -22.39 18.07 -12.10
C ILE A 237 -23.55 17.10 -11.97
N GLU A 238 -24.10 16.91 -10.77
CA GLU A 238 -25.19 15.96 -10.54
C GLU A 238 -26.49 16.37 -11.25
N ALA A 239 -26.73 17.66 -11.45
CA ALA A 239 -27.86 18.15 -12.25
C ALA A 239 -27.72 17.82 -13.76
N HIS A 240 -26.51 17.54 -14.24
CA HIS A 240 -26.21 17.22 -15.63
C HIS A 240 -25.80 15.75 -15.84
N ASP A 241 -25.66 14.97 -14.77
CA ASP A 241 -25.28 13.56 -14.85
C ASP A 241 -26.37 12.75 -15.57
N LYS A 242 -25.96 11.98 -16.58
CA LYS A 242 -26.84 11.13 -17.39
C LYS A 242 -26.96 9.71 -16.81
N GLY A 243 -26.42 9.48 -15.60
CA GLY A 243 -26.45 8.20 -14.92
C GLY A 243 -25.64 7.14 -15.68
N GLU A 244 -26.30 6.04 -16.05
CA GLU A 244 -25.66 4.95 -16.81
C GLU A 244 -25.21 5.39 -18.22
N ASP A 245 -25.82 6.44 -18.77
CA ASP A 245 -25.51 6.95 -20.12
C ASP A 245 -24.36 7.95 -20.14
N THR A 246 -23.80 8.34 -18.98
CA THR A 246 -22.72 9.35 -18.91
C THR A 246 -21.44 8.92 -19.62
N PHE A 247 -21.16 7.62 -19.66
CA PHE A 247 -20.05 7.04 -20.44
C PHE A 247 -20.53 6.35 -21.72
N GLY A 248 -21.58 6.88 -22.35
CA GLY A 248 -22.13 6.35 -23.60
C GLY A 248 -22.95 5.07 -23.44
N GLY A 249 -23.37 4.75 -22.21
CA GLY A 249 -24.17 3.56 -21.88
C GLY A 249 -23.34 2.30 -21.65
N GLN A 250 -24.00 1.24 -21.18
CA GLN A 250 -23.37 -0.05 -20.89
C GLN A 250 -23.11 -0.86 -22.18
N LYS A 251 -21.84 -1.17 -22.45
CA LYS A 251 -21.37 -2.08 -23.50
C LYS A 251 -21.44 -3.54 -23.06
N TYR A 252 -21.06 -3.85 -21.81
CA TYR A 252 -21.03 -5.21 -21.26
C TYR A 252 -21.71 -5.31 -19.89
N PRO A 253 -22.55 -6.31 -19.60
CA PRO A 253 -23.01 -6.52 -18.23
C PRO A 253 -21.88 -7.02 -17.32
N SER A 254 -21.89 -6.55 -16.07
CA SER A 254 -20.98 -7.04 -15.03
C SER A 254 -21.21 -8.52 -14.74
N LEU A 255 -20.13 -9.28 -14.53
CA LEU A 255 -20.27 -10.65 -14.04
C LEU A 255 -20.74 -10.67 -12.58
N PRO A 256 -21.53 -11.68 -12.16
CA PRO A 256 -21.85 -11.89 -10.75
C PRO A 256 -20.58 -11.98 -9.89
N GLN A 257 -20.66 -11.53 -8.62
CA GLN A 257 -19.47 -11.49 -7.74
C GLN A 257 -18.72 -12.83 -7.66
N ALA A 258 -19.43 -13.95 -7.50
CA ALA A 258 -18.80 -15.27 -7.40
C ALA A 258 -18.04 -15.66 -8.68
N GLU A 259 -18.59 -15.34 -9.85
CA GLU A 259 -17.95 -15.59 -11.15
C GLU A 259 -16.74 -14.68 -11.35
N ARG A 260 -16.84 -13.39 -10.97
CA ARG A 260 -15.70 -12.46 -10.98
C ARG A 260 -14.55 -12.98 -10.14
N GLU A 261 -14.82 -13.42 -8.91
CA GLU A 261 -13.79 -13.97 -8.04
C GLU A 261 -13.11 -15.21 -8.63
N THR A 262 -13.89 -16.10 -9.27
CA THR A 262 -13.34 -17.29 -9.94
C THR A 262 -12.40 -16.90 -11.07
N VAL A 263 -12.83 -15.99 -11.96
CA VAL A 263 -11.99 -15.49 -13.06
C VAL A 263 -10.75 -14.78 -12.54
N LEU A 264 -10.90 -13.91 -11.52
CA LEU A 264 -9.78 -13.18 -10.92
C LEU A 264 -8.73 -14.13 -10.33
N VAL A 265 -9.16 -15.18 -9.61
CA VAL A 265 -8.26 -16.16 -9.00
C VAL A 265 -7.48 -16.94 -10.07
N GLU A 266 -8.10 -17.20 -11.21
CA GLU A 266 -7.46 -17.88 -12.34
C GLU A 266 -6.41 -16.99 -13.03
N ILE A 267 -6.70 -15.71 -13.25
CA ILE A 267 -5.83 -14.82 -14.03
C ILE A 267 -4.75 -14.11 -13.21
N LEU A 268 -5.02 -13.78 -11.94
CA LEU A 268 -4.14 -12.90 -11.15
C LEU A 268 -2.71 -13.43 -10.99
N PRO A 269 -2.48 -14.72 -10.70
CA PRO A 269 -1.13 -15.25 -10.61
C PRO A 269 -0.36 -15.05 -11.92
N GLN A 270 -0.95 -15.41 -13.06
CA GLN A 270 -0.32 -15.21 -14.37
C GLN A 270 -0.08 -13.73 -14.66
N LEU A 271 -1.08 -12.88 -14.41
CA LEU A 271 -0.99 -11.45 -14.63
C LEU A 271 0.10 -10.81 -13.78
N ARG A 272 0.19 -11.17 -12.49
CA ARG A 272 1.26 -10.73 -11.58
C ARG A 272 2.63 -11.11 -12.15
N GLY A 273 2.77 -12.32 -12.67
CA GLY A 273 3.96 -12.78 -13.38
C GLY A 273 4.31 -11.93 -14.59
N MET A 274 3.32 -11.64 -15.44
CA MET A 274 3.49 -10.86 -16.66
C MET A 274 3.91 -9.40 -16.40
N VAL A 275 3.41 -8.77 -15.32
CA VAL A 275 3.80 -7.39 -14.95
C VAL A 275 5.10 -7.34 -14.13
N SER A 276 5.49 -8.43 -13.48
CA SER A 276 6.67 -8.49 -12.60
C SER A 276 7.98 -8.84 -13.34
N LYS A 277 8.22 -8.23 -14.51
CA LYS A 277 9.42 -8.52 -15.34
C LYS A 277 10.72 -7.97 -14.76
N GLN A 278 10.68 -6.75 -14.21
CA GLN A 278 11.86 -6.10 -13.60
C GLN A 278 11.82 -6.22 -12.08
N ASN A 279 10.68 -5.84 -11.48
CA ASN A 279 10.43 -5.90 -10.04
C ASN A 279 9.11 -6.62 -9.76
N ARG A 280 8.98 -7.25 -8.60
CA ARG A 280 7.71 -7.82 -8.16
C ARG A 280 6.69 -6.72 -7.83
N PHE A 281 5.43 -7.00 -8.12
CA PHE A 281 4.30 -6.14 -7.77
C PHE A 281 3.31 -6.82 -6.81
N ILE A 282 2.62 -6.00 -6.03
CA ILE A 282 1.51 -6.37 -5.16
C ILE A 282 0.23 -5.77 -5.74
N GLY A 283 -0.82 -6.58 -5.83
CA GLY A 283 -2.08 -6.21 -6.46
C GLY A 283 -3.15 -5.70 -5.49
N THR A 284 -4.02 -4.81 -5.98
CA THR A 284 -5.30 -4.43 -5.37
C THR A 284 -6.40 -4.53 -6.40
N ILE A 285 -7.50 -5.18 -6.05
CA ILE A 285 -8.68 -5.35 -6.89
C ILE A 285 -9.75 -4.35 -6.43
N GLN A 286 -10.31 -3.61 -7.37
CA GLN A 286 -11.40 -2.68 -7.16
C GLN A 286 -12.55 -3.03 -8.11
N SER A 287 -13.73 -3.30 -7.56
CA SER A 287 -14.87 -3.82 -8.32
C SER A 287 -16.20 -3.29 -7.81
N ASP A 288 -16.18 -2.05 -7.30
CA ASP A 288 -17.32 -1.29 -6.84
C ASP A 288 -18.13 -0.68 -8.01
N PRO A 289 -19.37 -0.23 -7.76
CA PRO A 289 -20.25 0.21 -8.83
C PRO A 289 -19.69 1.30 -9.75
N PRO A 290 -18.99 2.35 -9.26
CA PRO A 290 -18.40 3.36 -10.15
C PRO A 290 -17.39 2.80 -11.15
N ILE A 291 -16.48 1.93 -10.69
CA ILE A 291 -15.49 1.29 -11.57
C ILE A 291 -16.16 0.31 -12.52
N LEU A 292 -17.13 -0.48 -12.05
CA LEU A 292 -17.86 -1.39 -12.94
C LEU A 292 -18.65 -0.64 -14.00
N ARG A 293 -19.32 0.46 -13.66
CA ARG A 293 -20.01 1.33 -14.62
C ARG A 293 -19.02 1.82 -15.69
N PHE A 294 -17.83 2.26 -15.26
CA PHE A 294 -16.81 2.73 -16.18
C PHE A 294 -16.26 1.62 -17.09
N VAL A 295 -15.70 0.54 -16.56
CA VAL A 295 -15.04 -0.50 -17.39
C VAL A 295 -15.99 -1.22 -18.35
N ASN A 296 -17.28 -1.17 -18.07
CA ASN A 296 -18.32 -1.79 -18.88
C ASN A 296 -18.94 -0.84 -19.90
N SER A 297 -18.50 0.42 -19.99
CA SER A 297 -19.14 1.42 -20.83
C SER A 297 -18.63 1.43 -22.27
N HIS A 298 -19.36 2.10 -23.16
CA HIS A 298 -18.91 2.33 -24.54
C HIS A 298 -17.70 3.27 -24.62
N ASP A 299 -17.59 4.24 -23.72
CA ASP A 299 -16.51 5.23 -23.71
C ASP A 299 -15.24 4.79 -22.96
N ALA A 300 -15.29 3.69 -22.21
CA ALA A 300 -14.15 3.18 -21.44
C ALA A 300 -12.84 3.08 -22.25
N PRO A 301 -12.83 2.52 -23.49
CA PRO A 301 -11.59 2.43 -24.27
C PRO A 301 -11.03 3.80 -24.67
N ARG A 302 -11.92 4.74 -25.05
CA ARG A 302 -11.53 6.12 -25.44
C ARG A 302 -10.95 6.87 -24.25
N LEU A 303 -11.65 6.86 -23.12
CA LEU A 303 -11.26 7.58 -21.91
C LEU A 303 -10.02 6.96 -21.26
N ALA A 304 -9.88 5.63 -21.28
CA ALA A 304 -8.67 4.95 -20.84
C ALA A 304 -7.45 5.35 -21.70
N GLU A 305 -7.60 5.50 -23.02
CA GLU A 305 -6.49 5.92 -23.90
C GLU A 305 -6.08 7.38 -23.68
N LEU A 306 -7.02 8.26 -23.33
CA LEU A 306 -6.71 9.65 -22.97
C LEU A 306 -5.88 9.76 -21.69
N GLY A 307 -6.08 8.84 -20.74
CA GLY A 307 -5.39 8.85 -19.45
C GLY A 307 -5.95 9.88 -18.47
N THR A 308 -5.17 10.19 -17.44
CA THR A 308 -5.61 11.05 -16.33
C THR A 308 -5.33 12.55 -16.58
N SER A 309 -6.09 13.46 -15.97
CA SER A 309 -6.00 14.91 -16.24
C SER A 309 -5.23 15.72 -15.19
N CYS A 310 -4.95 15.18 -14.00
CA CYS A 310 -4.32 15.92 -12.90
C CYS A 310 -2.88 15.44 -12.63
N PRO A 311 -1.91 16.34 -12.37
CA PRO A 311 -0.54 15.98 -11.99
C PRO A 311 -0.44 14.93 -10.86
N ASP A 312 -1.33 15.01 -9.87
CA ASP A 312 -1.37 14.10 -8.73
C ASP A 312 -1.71 12.66 -9.14
N HIS A 313 -2.51 12.48 -10.18
CA HIS A 313 -2.86 11.15 -10.69
C HIS A 313 -1.64 10.48 -11.35
N PHE A 314 -0.91 11.22 -12.20
CA PHE A 314 0.20 10.68 -13.00
C PHE A 314 1.30 10.02 -12.19
N LEU A 315 1.65 10.60 -11.04
CA LEU A 315 2.72 10.08 -10.18
C LEU A 315 2.49 8.63 -9.73
N ARG A 316 1.24 8.15 -9.77
CA ARG A 316 0.84 6.81 -9.30
C ARG A 316 0.20 5.94 -10.39
N THR A 317 -0.49 6.54 -11.36
CA THR A 317 -1.22 5.80 -12.41
C THR A 317 -0.50 5.74 -13.75
N LYS A 318 0.66 6.39 -13.89
CA LYS A 318 1.37 6.61 -15.17
C LYS A 318 0.49 7.39 -16.17
N ILE A 319 0.97 7.50 -17.41
CA ILE A 319 0.33 8.24 -18.51
C ILE A 319 -1.07 7.73 -18.86
N LYS A 320 -1.30 6.41 -18.84
CA LYS A 320 -2.61 5.77 -19.11
C LYS A 320 -2.69 4.38 -18.46
N PRO A 321 -3.89 3.85 -18.14
CA PRO A 321 -4.09 2.44 -17.81
C PRO A 321 -3.94 1.53 -19.04
N LEU A 322 -3.94 0.22 -18.82
CA LEU A 322 -4.23 -0.77 -19.86
C LEU A 322 -5.71 -1.17 -19.79
N TYR A 323 -6.50 -0.80 -20.80
CA TYR A 323 -7.85 -1.35 -20.99
C TYR A 323 -7.79 -2.61 -21.85
N VAL A 324 -8.42 -3.70 -21.38
CA VAL A 324 -8.46 -4.98 -22.08
C VAL A 324 -9.85 -5.19 -22.66
N ASP A 325 -10.01 -5.10 -23.98
CA ASP A 325 -11.31 -5.31 -24.64
C ASP A 325 -11.67 -6.81 -24.70
N TRP A 326 -12.01 -7.34 -23.54
CA TRP A 326 -12.52 -8.68 -23.33
C TRP A 326 -14.05 -8.63 -23.19
N ASN A 327 -14.76 -9.55 -23.83
CA ASN A 327 -16.19 -9.71 -23.73
C ASN A 327 -16.53 -10.83 -22.72
N PRO A 328 -16.94 -10.49 -21.48
CA PRO A 328 -17.22 -11.47 -20.44
C PRO A 328 -18.35 -12.46 -20.75
N GLN A 329 -19.20 -12.18 -21.75
CA GLN A 329 -20.34 -13.03 -22.09
C GLN A 329 -20.02 -14.07 -23.17
N THR A 330 -18.98 -13.86 -23.98
CA THR A 330 -18.68 -14.71 -25.14
C THR A 330 -17.26 -15.25 -25.17
N GLU A 331 -16.33 -14.64 -24.44
CA GLU A 331 -14.93 -15.03 -24.38
C GLU A 331 -14.60 -15.69 -23.04
N ASP A 332 -13.71 -16.68 -23.05
CA ASP A 332 -13.27 -17.38 -21.85
C ASP A 332 -12.03 -16.73 -21.22
N THR A 333 -11.55 -17.31 -20.12
CA THR A 333 -10.36 -16.86 -19.39
C THR A 333 -9.07 -17.02 -20.20
N ALA A 334 -8.99 -18.02 -21.07
CA ALA A 334 -7.85 -18.22 -21.97
C ALA A 334 -7.73 -17.07 -22.98
N ALA A 335 -8.86 -16.64 -23.56
CA ALA A 335 -8.92 -15.46 -24.42
C ALA A 335 -8.51 -14.19 -23.66
N LEU A 336 -8.98 -14.01 -22.41
CA LEU A 336 -8.58 -12.89 -21.56
C LEU A 336 -7.06 -12.87 -21.31
N LEU A 337 -6.46 -14.00 -20.95
CA LEU A 337 -5.02 -14.12 -20.73
C LEU A 337 -4.21 -13.83 -21.99
N SER A 338 -4.68 -14.26 -23.16
CA SER A 338 -4.05 -13.93 -24.44
C SER A 338 -4.11 -12.41 -24.71
N LYS A 339 -5.25 -11.77 -24.49
CA LYS A 339 -5.40 -10.30 -24.65
C LYS A 339 -4.56 -9.52 -23.64
N LEU A 340 -4.46 -9.99 -22.40
CA LEU A 340 -3.57 -9.41 -21.38
C LEU A 340 -2.11 -9.48 -21.83
N ALA A 341 -1.65 -10.63 -22.32
CA ALA A 341 -0.28 -10.79 -22.79
C ALA A 341 0.04 -9.86 -23.97
N THR A 342 -0.84 -9.79 -24.98
CA THR A 342 -0.68 -8.88 -26.11
C THR A 342 -0.77 -7.42 -25.69
N GLY A 343 -1.77 -7.06 -24.90
CA GLY A 343 -1.99 -5.69 -24.43
C GLY A 343 -0.84 -5.16 -23.58
N LEU A 344 -0.25 -6.01 -22.73
CA LEU A 344 0.94 -5.64 -21.94
C LEU A 344 2.16 -5.41 -22.83
N GLU A 345 2.31 -6.15 -23.93
CA GLU A 345 3.42 -5.94 -24.85
C GLU A 345 3.25 -4.65 -25.66
N THR A 346 2.04 -4.41 -26.18
CA THR A 346 1.70 -3.13 -26.82
C THR A 346 1.87 -1.95 -25.87
N TYR A 347 1.41 -2.06 -24.62
CA TYR A 347 1.58 -1.00 -23.63
C TYR A 347 3.05 -0.64 -23.41
N ARG A 348 3.95 -1.64 -23.32
CA ARG A 348 5.39 -1.39 -23.16
C ARG A 348 5.98 -0.67 -24.36
N GLN A 349 5.55 -1.02 -25.57
CA GLN A 349 5.98 -0.38 -26.81
C GLN A 349 5.47 1.07 -26.88
N ASP A 350 4.20 1.29 -26.57
CA ASP A 350 3.59 2.63 -26.49
C ASP A 350 4.30 3.50 -25.46
N TYR A 351 4.61 2.96 -24.29
CA TYR A 351 5.30 3.68 -23.23
C TYR A 351 6.74 4.04 -23.61
N ALA A 352 7.45 3.14 -24.30
CA ALA A 352 8.78 3.42 -24.85
C ALA A 352 8.72 4.51 -25.93
N ALA A 353 7.76 4.43 -26.86
CA ALA A 353 7.57 5.45 -27.90
C ALA A 353 7.20 6.81 -27.30
N TYR A 354 6.36 6.83 -26.26
CA TYR A 354 6.05 8.04 -25.49
C TYR A 354 7.29 8.64 -24.84
N TYR A 355 8.11 7.81 -24.18
CA TYR A 355 9.35 8.25 -23.57
C TYR A 355 10.32 8.83 -24.62
N GLU A 356 10.53 8.13 -25.74
CA GLU A 356 11.40 8.58 -26.82
C GLU A 356 10.95 9.88 -27.46
N ALA A 357 9.64 10.07 -27.63
CA ALA A 357 9.07 11.28 -28.23
C ALA A 357 9.13 12.52 -27.31
N CYS A 358 9.13 12.33 -25.99
CA CYS A 358 9.05 13.42 -25.01
C CYS A 358 10.34 13.69 -24.23
N GLN A 359 11.30 12.75 -24.22
CA GLN A 359 12.55 12.92 -23.49
C GLN A 359 13.38 14.10 -23.99
N ARG A 360 14.16 14.66 -23.08
CA ARG A 360 15.18 15.68 -23.30
C ARG A 360 16.56 15.10 -22.99
N PRO A 361 17.67 15.73 -23.43
CA PRO A 361 19.01 15.22 -23.17
C PRO A 361 19.35 14.96 -21.69
N ASP A 362 18.68 15.63 -20.76
CA ASP A 362 18.85 15.55 -19.31
C ASP A 362 17.77 14.74 -18.59
N SER A 363 16.85 14.08 -19.33
CA SER A 363 15.77 13.29 -18.74
C SER A 363 16.30 12.05 -17.99
N PRO A 364 15.71 11.69 -16.83
CA PRO A 364 16.01 10.43 -16.14
C PRO A 364 15.72 9.21 -17.01
N PRO A 365 16.37 8.06 -16.77
CA PRO A 365 16.10 6.83 -17.51
C PRO A 365 14.63 6.42 -17.48
N MET A 366 14.17 5.79 -18.55
CA MET A 366 12.81 5.27 -18.65
C MET A 366 12.47 4.36 -17.46
N ARG A 367 11.33 4.64 -16.82
CA ARG A 367 10.81 3.83 -15.70
C ARG A 367 10.31 2.47 -16.21
N ASP A 368 10.00 1.56 -15.28
CA ASP A 368 9.38 0.27 -15.60
C ASP A 368 8.19 0.49 -16.56
N PRO A 369 8.19 -0.10 -17.78
CA PRO A 369 7.20 0.19 -18.80
C PRO A 369 5.90 -0.63 -18.65
N ASN A 370 5.67 -1.33 -17.53
CA ASN A 370 4.39 -1.99 -17.27
C ASN A 370 3.31 -1.01 -16.78
N PRO A 371 2.02 -1.27 -17.06
CA PRO A 371 0.92 -0.47 -16.52
C PRO A 371 0.77 -0.70 -15.01
N THR A 372 0.45 0.36 -14.26
CA THR A 372 0.10 0.25 -12.84
C THR A 372 -1.41 0.10 -12.62
N VAL A 373 -2.23 0.31 -13.65
CA VAL A 373 -3.69 0.12 -13.64
C VAL A 373 -4.09 -0.71 -14.86
N ILE A 374 -4.86 -1.76 -14.63
CA ILE A 374 -5.45 -2.61 -15.68
C ILE A 374 -6.96 -2.66 -15.49
N LEU A 375 -7.70 -2.39 -16.55
CA LEU A 375 -9.15 -2.32 -16.59
C LEU A 375 -9.71 -3.46 -17.43
N ILE A 376 -10.64 -4.22 -16.87
CA ILE A 376 -11.20 -5.40 -17.52
C ILE A 376 -12.73 -5.36 -17.39
N PRO A 377 -13.47 -5.30 -18.51
CA PRO A 377 -14.92 -5.42 -18.50
C PRO A 377 -15.39 -6.66 -17.76
N GLY A 378 -16.53 -6.55 -17.09
CA GLY A 378 -17.08 -7.63 -16.27
C GLY A 378 -16.38 -7.83 -14.93
N LEU A 379 -15.10 -7.45 -14.76
CA LEU A 379 -14.31 -7.71 -13.54
C LEU A 379 -14.06 -6.46 -12.69
N GLY A 380 -13.70 -5.33 -13.33
CA GLY A 380 -13.32 -4.09 -12.66
C GLY A 380 -11.87 -3.69 -12.94
N MET A 381 -11.20 -3.18 -11.91
CA MET A 381 -9.83 -2.66 -11.98
C MET A 381 -8.87 -3.51 -11.13
N ILE A 382 -7.66 -3.71 -11.65
CA ILE A 382 -6.52 -4.26 -10.93
C ILE A 382 -5.40 -3.21 -10.92
N ALA A 383 -5.03 -2.75 -9.73
CA ALA A 383 -3.94 -1.79 -9.52
C ALA A 383 -2.72 -2.47 -8.92
N TRP A 384 -1.53 -2.07 -9.38
CA TRP A 384 -0.23 -2.63 -8.99
C TRP A 384 0.63 -1.58 -8.32
N GLY A 385 1.35 -1.98 -7.28
CA GLY A 385 2.34 -1.13 -6.60
C GLY A 385 3.43 -1.97 -5.92
N LYS A 386 4.47 -1.31 -5.41
CA LYS A 386 5.56 -2.01 -4.69
C LYS A 386 5.10 -2.72 -3.41
N ASN A 387 4.02 -2.23 -2.82
CA ASN A 387 3.43 -2.77 -1.62
C ASN A 387 1.92 -2.50 -1.62
N LYS A 388 1.23 -3.10 -0.65
CA LYS A 388 -0.22 -2.98 -0.55
C LYS A 388 -0.70 -1.53 -0.43
N SER A 389 -0.07 -0.71 0.40
CA SER A 389 -0.39 0.73 0.51
C SER A 389 -0.30 1.42 -0.84
N GLU A 390 0.78 1.20 -1.60
CA GLU A 390 0.97 1.85 -2.91
C GLU A 390 -0.05 1.36 -3.94
N SER A 391 -0.30 0.05 -4.05
CA SER A 391 -1.31 -0.48 -4.97
C SER A 391 -2.72 0.03 -4.67
N ARG A 392 -3.07 0.23 -3.39
CA ARG A 392 -4.35 0.81 -2.97
C ARG A 392 -4.42 2.30 -3.30
N VAL A 393 -3.34 3.05 -3.07
CA VAL A 393 -3.23 4.45 -3.50
C VAL A 393 -3.39 4.57 -5.02
N THR A 394 -2.74 3.70 -5.81
CA THR A 394 -2.90 3.68 -7.27
C THR A 394 -4.34 3.42 -7.69
N ALA A 395 -5.02 2.43 -7.09
CA ALA A 395 -6.44 2.19 -7.33
C ALA A 395 -7.29 3.42 -6.97
N GLU A 396 -7.02 4.05 -5.84
CA GLU A 396 -7.76 5.22 -5.37
C GLU A 396 -7.61 6.42 -6.31
N PHE A 397 -6.39 6.73 -6.74
CA PHE A 397 -6.16 7.80 -7.72
C PHE A 397 -6.88 7.54 -9.04
N TYR A 398 -6.96 6.28 -9.48
CA TYR A 398 -7.69 5.95 -10.68
C TYR A 398 -9.22 5.97 -10.49
N ASN A 399 -9.74 5.64 -9.30
CA ASN A 399 -11.14 5.90 -8.95
C ASN A 399 -11.46 7.39 -9.07
N CYS A 400 -10.60 8.25 -8.53
CA CYS A 400 -10.74 9.71 -8.66
C CYS A 400 -10.70 10.15 -10.12
N ALA A 401 -9.79 9.59 -10.93
CA ALA A 401 -9.76 9.87 -12.37
C ALA A 401 -11.07 9.49 -13.07
N VAL A 402 -11.66 8.32 -12.75
CA VAL A 402 -12.96 7.90 -13.29
C VAL A 402 -14.08 8.87 -12.89
N GLU A 403 -14.11 9.32 -11.64
CA GLU A 403 -15.11 10.31 -11.20
C GLU A 403 -14.89 11.69 -11.83
N VAL A 404 -13.64 12.09 -12.06
CA VAL A 404 -13.31 13.30 -12.80
C VAL A 404 -13.82 13.21 -14.25
N MET A 405 -13.55 12.08 -14.93
CA MET A 405 -14.04 11.80 -16.27
C MET A 405 -15.57 11.82 -16.31
N ARG A 406 -16.25 11.21 -15.33
CA ARG A 406 -17.72 11.25 -15.21
C ARG A 406 -18.21 12.68 -15.15
N GLY A 407 -17.68 13.47 -14.22
CA GLY A 407 -18.14 14.85 -14.03
C GLY A 407 -17.89 15.72 -15.25
N ALA A 408 -16.76 15.54 -15.94
CA ALA A 408 -16.43 16.28 -17.16
C ALA A 408 -17.33 15.88 -18.35
N GLU A 409 -17.61 14.59 -18.55
CA GLU A 409 -18.50 14.09 -19.62
C GLU A 409 -19.99 14.35 -19.33
N ALA A 410 -20.36 14.59 -18.07
CA ALA A 410 -21.70 15.04 -17.69
C ALA A 410 -21.96 16.48 -18.14
N ILE A 411 -20.99 17.38 -17.89
CA ILE A 411 -21.15 18.82 -18.14
C ILE A 411 -20.59 19.30 -19.48
N SER A 412 -19.72 18.51 -20.12
CA SER A 412 -19.02 18.84 -21.37
C SER A 412 -18.31 17.60 -21.96
N GLU A 413 -17.05 17.75 -22.38
CA GLU A 413 -16.14 16.72 -22.90
C GLU A 413 -14.85 16.74 -22.05
N TYR A 414 -14.40 15.56 -21.62
CA TYR A 414 -13.16 15.39 -20.87
C TYR A 414 -11.92 15.58 -21.74
N ILE A 415 -10.96 16.37 -21.25
CA ILE A 415 -9.64 16.54 -21.87
C ILE A 415 -8.52 16.14 -20.90
N ALA A 416 -7.55 15.38 -21.41
CA ALA A 416 -6.32 15.05 -20.69
C ALA A 416 -5.24 16.11 -20.89
N LEU A 417 -4.18 16.04 -20.08
CA LEU A 417 -3.00 16.89 -20.28
C LEU A 417 -2.28 16.54 -21.59
N PRO A 418 -1.64 17.52 -22.26
CA PRO A 418 -0.75 17.23 -23.37
C PRO A 418 0.36 16.26 -22.94
N ARG A 419 0.73 15.33 -23.81
CA ARG A 419 1.71 14.27 -23.50
C ARG A 419 3.05 14.82 -22.98
N GLN A 420 3.55 15.91 -23.56
CA GLN A 420 4.79 16.53 -23.07
C GLN A 420 4.65 17.04 -21.62
N GLU A 421 3.49 17.57 -21.24
CA GLU A 421 3.25 18.04 -19.87
C GLU A 421 3.18 16.88 -18.89
N ALA A 422 2.49 15.80 -19.27
CA ALA A 422 2.48 14.58 -18.48
C ALA A 422 3.91 14.00 -18.30
N PHE A 423 4.75 14.08 -19.33
CA PHE A 423 6.14 13.64 -19.27
C PHE A 423 6.98 14.50 -18.32
N ASP A 424 6.85 15.82 -18.45
CA ASP A 424 7.58 16.79 -17.62
C ASP A 424 7.18 16.66 -16.13
N ILE A 425 5.98 16.17 -15.82
CA ILE A 425 5.53 15.81 -14.46
C ILE A 425 6.11 14.45 -14.03
N GLU A 426 5.93 13.40 -14.85
CA GLU A 426 6.34 12.05 -14.48
C GLU A 426 7.87 11.95 -14.28
N TYR A 427 8.65 12.57 -15.14
CA TYR A 427 10.12 12.53 -15.15
C TYR A 427 10.79 13.75 -14.53
N TRP A 428 10.06 14.49 -13.69
CA TRP A 428 10.58 15.70 -13.08
C TRP A 428 11.81 15.44 -12.19
N ALA A 429 12.90 16.17 -12.45
CA ALA A 429 14.17 16.03 -11.73
C ALA A 429 14.05 16.25 -10.21
N LEU A 430 13.16 17.12 -9.75
CA LEU A 430 12.94 17.34 -8.32
C LEU A 430 12.28 16.13 -7.64
N GLU A 431 11.40 15.42 -8.34
CA GLU A 431 10.79 14.19 -7.85
C GLU A 431 11.81 13.04 -7.86
N GLU A 432 12.62 12.94 -8.92
CA GLU A 432 13.74 12.00 -9.00
C GLU A 432 14.74 12.20 -7.84
N ALA A 433 15.04 13.45 -7.49
CA ALA A 433 15.91 13.78 -6.35
C ALA A 433 15.31 13.31 -5.01
N LYS A 434 13.98 13.30 -4.85
CA LYS A 434 13.32 12.74 -3.66
C LYS A 434 13.44 11.22 -3.64
N LEU A 435 13.20 10.55 -4.78
CA LEU A 435 13.31 9.09 -4.88
C LEU A 435 14.72 8.60 -4.55
N ARG A 436 15.76 9.30 -5.01
CA ARG A 436 17.17 8.97 -4.71
C ARG A 436 17.56 9.13 -3.24
N ARG A 437 16.82 9.93 -2.47
CA ARG A 437 17.05 10.12 -1.02
C ARG A 437 16.33 9.08 -0.17
N MET A 438 15.45 8.27 -0.75
CA MET A 438 14.76 7.20 -0.02
C MET A 438 15.76 6.09 0.35
N PRO A 439 15.59 5.45 1.52
CA PRO A 439 16.40 4.29 1.87
C PRO A 439 16.19 3.16 0.85
N PRO A 440 17.19 2.29 0.65
CA PRO A 440 17.04 1.13 -0.21
C PRO A 440 15.90 0.23 0.26
N GLU A 441 15.28 -0.48 -0.68
CA GLU A 441 14.21 -1.43 -0.35
C GLU A 441 14.72 -2.54 0.59
N GLN A 442 13.85 -2.97 1.50
CA GLN A 442 14.13 -4.06 2.42
C GLN A 442 14.17 -5.40 1.70
N GLU A 443 14.84 -6.41 2.27
CA GLU A 443 15.16 -7.67 1.59
C GLU A 443 13.92 -8.45 1.10
N PHE A 444 12.80 -8.36 1.84
CA PHE A 444 11.53 -8.99 1.46
C PHE A 444 10.49 -8.00 0.97
N ALA A 445 10.87 -6.77 0.65
CA ALA A 445 9.98 -5.86 -0.04
C ALA A 445 9.36 -6.55 -1.28
N ARG A 446 8.08 -6.30 -1.54
CA ARG A 446 7.32 -6.85 -2.67
C ARG A 446 7.09 -8.37 -2.62
N ASN A 447 7.43 -9.06 -1.53
CA ASN A 447 7.19 -10.49 -1.37
C ASN A 447 5.89 -10.77 -0.62
N VAL A 448 5.10 -11.73 -1.12
CA VAL A 448 3.97 -12.32 -0.41
C VAL A 448 4.42 -13.62 0.26
N VAL A 449 4.33 -13.66 1.58
CA VAL A 449 4.80 -14.77 2.41
C VAL A 449 3.62 -15.39 3.16
N VAL A 450 3.34 -16.67 2.89
CA VAL A 450 2.36 -17.44 3.63
C VAL A 450 3.05 -18.20 4.75
N VAL A 451 2.69 -17.91 6.00
CA VAL A 451 3.21 -18.59 7.19
C VAL A 451 2.09 -19.41 7.81
N ILE A 452 2.17 -20.74 7.66
CA ILE A 452 1.22 -21.70 8.22
C ILE A 452 1.67 -22.13 9.62
N GLY A 453 0.77 -22.09 10.59
CA GLY A 453 1.07 -22.19 12.02
C GLY A 453 1.42 -20.84 12.65
N ALA A 454 1.00 -19.73 12.05
CA ALA A 454 1.35 -18.38 12.49
C ALA A 454 0.57 -17.87 13.72
N GLY A 455 -0.37 -18.65 14.25
CA GLY A 455 -1.13 -18.27 15.43
C GLY A 455 -0.31 -18.26 16.72
N SER A 456 0.83 -18.97 16.76
CA SER A 456 1.68 -19.05 17.95
C SER A 456 3.11 -19.48 17.64
N GLY A 457 3.99 -19.51 18.66
CA GLY A 457 5.31 -20.13 18.60
C GLY A 457 6.18 -19.68 17.42
N ILE A 458 6.81 -20.65 16.74
CA ILE A 458 7.78 -20.40 15.66
C ILE A 458 7.12 -19.65 14.51
N GLY A 459 5.93 -20.08 14.07
CA GLY A 459 5.22 -19.42 12.97
C GLY A 459 4.92 -17.95 13.25
N LYS A 460 4.45 -17.63 14.46
CA LYS A 460 4.22 -16.23 14.86
C LYS A 460 5.53 -15.43 14.84
N ALA A 461 6.62 -15.97 15.39
CA ALA A 461 7.91 -15.30 15.38
C ALA A 461 8.46 -15.10 13.96
N THR A 462 8.29 -16.09 13.08
CA THR A 462 8.66 -15.99 11.65
C THR A 462 7.84 -14.92 10.94
N ALA A 463 6.52 -14.85 11.16
CA ALA A 463 5.66 -13.82 10.59
C ALA A 463 6.16 -12.40 10.96
N HIS A 464 6.45 -12.16 12.24
CA HIS A 464 7.05 -10.90 12.73
C HIS A 464 8.42 -10.63 12.11
N ARG A 465 9.28 -11.65 12.01
CA ARG A 465 10.63 -11.49 11.45
C ARG A 465 10.62 -11.10 9.97
N MET A 466 9.73 -11.70 9.18
CA MET A 466 9.59 -11.44 7.74
C MET A 466 8.94 -10.07 7.49
N ALA A 467 7.92 -9.70 8.27
CA ALA A 467 7.25 -8.40 8.16
C ALA A 467 8.21 -7.22 8.41
N LYS A 468 9.17 -7.40 9.33
CA LYS A 468 10.21 -6.41 9.61
C LYS A 468 11.04 -6.02 8.38
N GLU A 469 11.11 -6.90 7.38
CA GLU A 469 11.86 -6.69 6.12
C GLU A 469 10.94 -6.41 4.93
N GLY A 470 9.72 -5.93 5.18
CA GLY A 470 8.85 -5.38 4.14
C GLY A 470 7.95 -6.40 3.43
N ALA A 471 7.88 -7.63 3.93
CA ALA A 471 7.02 -8.69 3.40
C ALA A 471 5.52 -8.43 3.65
N HIS A 472 4.68 -8.83 2.70
CA HIS A 472 3.24 -9.01 2.88
C HIS A 472 2.97 -10.36 3.52
N ILE A 473 2.39 -10.39 4.72
CA ILE A 473 2.28 -11.62 5.51
C ILE A 473 0.86 -12.18 5.51
N VAL A 474 0.72 -13.43 5.11
CA VAL A 474 -0.47 -14.23 5.37
C VAL A 474 -0.20 -15.09 6.60
N CYS A 475 -0.80 -14.70 7.72
CA CYS A 475 -0.81 -15.52 8.92
C CYS A 475 -1.90 -16.57 8.74
N ALA A 476 -1.53 -17.85 8.65
CA ALA A 476 -2.47 -18.94 8.49
C ALA A 476 -2.34 -19.93 9.65
N ASP A 477 -3.46 -20.39 10.21
CA ASP A 477 -3.48 -21.34 11.32
C ASP A 477 -4.80 -22.12 11.35
N LEU A 478 -4.84 -23.28 12.00
CA LEU A 478 -6.10 -23.98 12.25
C LEU A 478 -7.04 -23.11 13.11
N SER A 479 -6.47 -22.37 14.07
CA SER A 479 -7.19 -21.33 14.80
C SER A 479 -7.19 -20.02 14.03
N GLN A 480 -8.26 -19.77 13.27
CA GLN A 480 -8.44 -18.51 12.55
C GLN A 480 -8.30 -17.28 13.48
N ALA A 481 -8.85 -17.35 14.70
CA ALA A 481 -8.77 -16.25 15.66
C ALA A 481 -7.32 -15.94 16.06
N ALA A 482 -6.48 -16.96 16.26
CA ALA A 482 -5.06 -16.76 16.58
C ALA A 482 -4.29 -16.17 15.39
N ALA A 483 -4.56 -16.64 14.17
CA ALA A 483 -3.99 -16.09 12.95
C ALA A 483 -4.36 -14.60 12.75
N GLN A 484 -5.63 -14.25 12.98
CA GLN A 484 -6.12 -12.87 12.92
C GLN A 484 -5.48 -11.99 13.98
N ALA A 485 -5.27 -12.49 15.21
CA ALA A 485 -4.58 -11.76 16.26
C ALA A 485 -3.14 -11.41 15.84
N THR A 486 -2.37 -12.37 15.32
CA THR A 486 -1.01 -12.12 14.81
C THR A 486 -1.03 -11.10 13.66
N ALA A 487 -1.94 -11.22 12.69
CA ALA A 487 -2.03 -10.26 11.58
C ALA A 487 -2.40 -8.85 12.05
N LYS A 488 -3.24 -8.73 13.08
CA LYS A 488 -3.58 -7.45 13.70
C LYS A 488 -2.37 -6.82 14.37
N GLU A 489 -1.60 -7.58 15.14
CA GLU A 489 -0.35 -7.07 15.75
C GLU A 489 0.60 -6.50 14.70
N LEU A 490 0.79 -7.20 13.58
CA LEU A 490 1.61 -6.71 12.47
C LEU A 490 1.03 -5.41 11.87
N THR A 491 -0.28 -5.36 11.67
CA THR A 491 -0.95 -4.15 11.15
C THR A 491 -0.85 -2.98 12.13
N ASP A 492 -0.91 -3.22 13.44
CA ASP A 492 -0.74 -2.17 14.46
C ASP A 492 0.70 -1.61 14.47
N ILE A 493 1.70 -2.44 14.15
CA ILE A 493 3.12 -2.04 14.07
C ILE A 493 3.42 -1.27 12.79
N TYR A 494 2.99 -1.80 11.64
CA TYR A 494 3.39 -1.28 10.31
C TYR A 494 2.35 -0.34 9.69
N GLY A 495 1.16 -0.25 10.29
CA GLY A 495 0.02 0.51 9.78
C GLY A 495 -0.68 -0.19 8.61
N LEU A 496 -1.92 0.24 8.35
CA LEU A 496 -2.72 -0.22 7.22
C LEU A 496 -2.19 0.29 5.86
N GLY A 497 -1.36 1.34 5.89
CA GLY A 497 -1.06 2.17 4.73
C GLY A 497 -2.01 3.36 4.61
N ILE A 498 -1.71 4.28 3.69
CA ILE A 498 -2.51 5.50 3.50
C ILE A 498 -3.67 5.31 2.51
N GLY A 499 -3.53 4.41 1.53
CA GLY A 499 -4.56 4.15 0.53
C GLY A 499 -5.76 3.42 1.12
N VAL A 500 -6.97 3.81 0.71
CA VAL A 500 -8.22 3.24 1.25
C VAL A 500 -8.94 2.30 0.27
N ALA A 501 -8.59 2.32 -1.02
CA ALA A 501 -9.22 1.47 -2.04
C ALA A 501 -9.02 -0.04 -1.83
N GLY A 502 -9.80 -0.83 -2.56
CA GLY A 502 -9.85 -2.30 -2.54
C GLY A 502 -11.27 -2.81 -2.26
N THR A 503 -11.66 -3.93 -2.88
CA THR A 503 -12.92 -4.63 -2.62
C THR A 503 -12.68 -5.97 -1.92
N GLY A 504 -13.54 -6.30 -0.94
CA GLY A 504 -13.44 -7.54 -0.18
C GLY A 504 -12.11 -7.68 0.54
N ILE A 505 -11.49 -8.87 0.49
CA ILE A 505 -10.18 -9.10 1.12
C ILE A 505 -9.06 -8.25 0.49
N SER A 506 -9.24 -7.75 -0.75
CA SER A 506 -8.25 -6.90 -1.39
C SER A 506 -8.14 -5.50 -0.76
N ALA A 507 -9.04 -5.11 0.15
CA ALA A 507 -8.91 -3.89 0.95
C ALA A 507 -7.94 -4.02 2.15
N CYS A 508 -7.21 -5.14 2.25
CA CYS A 508 -6.32 -5.42 3.38
C CYS A 508 -5.07 -4.52 3.44
N GLY A 509 -4.34 -4.65 4.55
CA GLY A 509 -3.03 -4.01 4.77
C GLY A 509 -1.85 -4.93 4.46
N PRO A 510 -0.70 -4.72 5.15
CA PRO A 510 0.48 -5.55 4.95
C PRO A 510 0.34 -6.98 5.49
N ALA A 511 -0.70 -7.27 6.29
CA ALA A 511 -0.95 -8.60 6.83
C ALA A 511 -2.43 -8.99 6.83
N ILE A 512 -2.71 -10.29 6.66
CA ILE A 512 -4.04 -10.90 6.81
C ILE A 512 -3.96 -12.18 7.65
N GLY A 513 -5.04 -12.50 8.36
CA GLY A 513 -5.18 -13.72 9.16
C GLY A 513 -6.25 -14.65 8.59
N LEU A 514 -5.89 -15.89 8.26
CA LEU A 514 -6.75 -16.89 7.63
C LEU A 514 -6.79 -18.20 8.42
N GLY A 515 -7.94 -18.86 8.43
CA GLY A 515 -8.09 -20.23 8.93
C GLY A 515 -7.65 -21.25 7.86
N VAL A 516 -6.91 -22.29 8.26
CA VAL A 516 -6.59 -23.41 7.37
C VAL A 516 -6.40 -24.71 8.15
N ASP A 517 -7.07 -25.77 7.71
CA ASP A 517 -6.73 -27.15 8.06
C ASP A 517 -5.88 -27.74 6.93
N ILE A 518 -4.58 -27.89 7.17
CA ILE A 518 -3.66 -28.41 6.14
C ILE A 518 -3.86 -29.90 5.85
N THR A 519 -4.70 -30.61 6.60
CA THR A 519 -5.08 -32.00 6.27
C THR A 519 -6.26 -32.06 5.31
N ASP A 520 -6.92 -30.93 5.04
CA ASP A 520 -8.02 -30.79 4.08
C ASP A 520 -7.58 -29.93 2.88
N ARG A 521 -7.53 -30.55 1.71
CA ARG A 521 -7.16 -29.88 0.45
C ARG A 521 -8.11 -28.74 0.09
N ALA A 522 -9.40 -28.87 0.35
CA ALA A 522 -10.37 -27.81 0.07
C ALA A 522 -10.13 -26.57 0.96
N SER A 523 -9.77 -26.79 2.23
CA SER A 523 -9.37 -25.72 3.14
C SER A 523 -8.11 -24.97 2.64
N ILE A 524 -7.11 -25.71 2.15
CA ILE A 524 -5.89 -25.11 1.56
C ILE A 524 -6.22 -24.27 0.32
N GLN A 525 -7.04 -24.81 -0.59
CA GLN A 525 -7.48 -24.10 -1.80
C GLN A 525 -8.23 -22.81 -1.45
N ALA A 526 -9.14 -22.86 -0.47
CA ALA A 526 -9.87 -21.69 -0.01
C ALA A 526 -8.93 -20.62 0.57
N MET A 527 -7.93 -21.01 1.35
CA MET A 527 -6.91 -20.11 1.88
C MET A 527 -6.11 -19.45 0.76
N PHE A 528 -5.58 -20.22 -0.21
CA PHE A 528 -4.84 -19.64 -1.33
C PHE A 528 -5.69 -18.76 -2.24
N LYS A 529 -6.98 -19.08 -2.47
CA LYS A 529 -7.94 -18.21 -3.17
C LYS A 529 -7.95 -16.81 -2.54
N GLN A 530 -8.04 -16.74 -1.22
CA GLN A 530 -8.05 -15.47 -0.47
C GLN A 530 -6.71 -14.72 -0.59
N VAL A 531 -5.58 -15.43 -0.58
CA VAL A 531 -4.24 -14.82 -0.77
C VAL A 531 -4.10 -14.20 -2.17
N ILE A 532 -4.55 -14.90 -3.21
CA ILE A 532 -4.52 -14.41 -4.58
C ILE A 532 -5.37 -13.15 -4.73
N LEU A 533 -6.58 -13.12 -4.17
CA LEU A 533 -7.44 -11.94 -4.19
C LEU A 533 -6.85 -10.77 -3.37
N ALA A 534 -6.15 -11.07 -2.28
CA ALA A 534 -5.54 -10.06 -1.41
C ALA A 534 -4.32 -9.38 -2.05
N TYR A 535 -3.43 -10.15 -2.69
CA TYR A 535 -2.11 -9.65 -3.10
C TYR A 535 -1.72 -9.95 -4.55
N GLY A 536 -2.51 -10.73 -5.27
CA GLY A 536 -2.28 -11.14 -6.67
C GLY A 536 -1.46 -12.43 -6.83
N GLY A 537 -0.97 -13.04 -5.75
CA GLY A 537 -0.11 -14.23 -5.84
C GLY A 537 0.63 -14.58 -4.55
N ILE A 538 1.58 -15.52 -4.65
CA ILE A 538 2.46 -15.97 -3.55
C ILE A 538 3.94 -16.01 -3.98
N ASP A 539 4.87 -15.74 -3.06
CA ASP A 539 6.31 -15.90 -3.32
C ASP A 539 6.92 -16.98 -2.44
N ASN A 540 6.62 -16.95 -1.14
CA ASN A 540 7.22 -17.87 -0.17
C ASN A 540 6.15 -18.55 0.69
N VAL A 541 6.31 -19.85 0.96
CA VAL A 541 5.43 -20.61 1.87
C VAL A 541 6.26 -21.24 2.97
N ILE A 542 5.95 -20.91 4.23
CA ILE A 542 6.64 -21.43 5.41
C ILE A 542 5.64 -22.24 6.23
N VAL A 543 5.86 -23.54 6.33
CA VAL A 543 5.00 -24.45 7.11
C VAL A 543 5.67 -24.73 8.45
N THR A 544 5.10 -24.16 9.51
CA THR A 544 5.52 -24.40 10.91
C THR A 544 4.54 -25.29 11.67
N ALA A 545 3.34 -25.50 11.13
CA ALA A 545 2.36 -26.40 11.70
C ALA A 545 2.92 -27.83 11.85
N GLY A 546 2.71 -28.41 13.02
CA GLY A 546 3.12 -29.75 13.35
C GLY A 546 2.64 -30.14 14.74
N ILE A 547 2.41 -31.42 14.96
CA ILE A 547 1.89 -31.95 16.23
C ILE A 547 2.81 -33.03 16.79
N PHE A 548 2.83 -33.10 18.11
CA PHE A 548 3.40 -34.20 18.88
C PHE A 548 2.28 -34.82 19.70
N VAL A 549 1.88 -36.05 19.37
CA VAL A 549 0.92 -36.81 20.17
C VAL A 549 1.69 -37.77 21.08
N PRO A 550 1.67 -37.58 22.41
CA PRO A 550 2.38 -38.48 23.32
C PRO A 550 1.72 -39.87 23.35
N PRO A 551 2.51 -40.95 23.52
CA PRO A 551 1.95 -42.26 23.84
C PRO A 551 1.25 -42.24 25.20
N ASN A 552 0.40 -43.22 25.44
CA ASN A 552 -0.19 -43.44 26.75
C ASN A 552 0.88 -43.88 27.79
N THR A 553 0.49 -44.03 29.05
CA THR A 553 1.39 -44.42 30.15
C THR A 553 2.09 -45.77 29.95
N ALA A 554 1.52 -46.67 29.13
CA ALA A 554 2.13 -47.94 28.76
C ALA A 554 3.10 -47.84 27.56
N GLY A 555 3.24 -46.65 26.97
CA GLY A 555 4.07 -46.43 25.78
C GLY A 555 3.39 -46.76 24.45
N TYR A 556 2.10 -47.07 24.47
CA TYR A 556 1.31 -47.40 23.27
C TYR A 556 0.74 -46.14 22.60
N ILE A 557 0.77 -46.11 21.27
CA ILE A 557 0.16 -45.08 20.42
C ILE A 557 -0.97 -45.75 19.62
N PRO A 558 -2.22 -45.32 19.78
CA PRO A 558 -3.34 -45.80 18.96
C PRO A 558 -3.17 -45.47 17.47
N ASP A 559 -3.70 -46.31 16.59
CA ASP A 559 -3.55 -46.17 15.13
C ASP A 559 -4.11 -44.83 14.60
N ASP A 560 -5.20 -44.32 15.18
CA ASP A 560 -5.76 -43.01 14.81
C ASP A 560 -4.80 -41.86 15.16
N LYS A 561 -4.09 -41.95 16.29
CA LYS A 561 -3.09 -40.96 16.72
C LYS A 561 -1.80 -41.06 15.91
N TRP A 562 -1.42 -42.27 15.52
CA TRP A 562 -0.34 -42.50 14.56
C TRP A 562 -0.67 -41.84 13.22
N GLY A 563 -1.83 -42.16 12.66
CA GLY A 563 -2.32 -41.62 11.39
C GLY A 563 -2.43 -40.10 11.42
N LEU A 564 -3.01 -39.53 12.47
CA LEU A 564 -3.10 -38.08 12.66
C LEU A 564 -1.72 -37.40 12.66
N THR A 565 -0.72 -38.01 13.32
CA THR A 565 0.65 -37.47 13.36
C THR A 565 1.26 -37.38 11.97
N PHE A 566 1.12 -38.42 11.15
CA PHE A 566 1.60 -38.41 9.75
C PHE A 566 0.79 -37.47 8.86
N ASN A 567 -0.53 -37.44 9.03
CA ASN A 567 -1.42 -36.59 8.25
C ASN A 567 -1.06 -35.11 8.42
N VAL A 568 -0.76 -34.66 9.64
CA VAL A 568 -0.35 -33.26 9.86
C VAL A 568 1.12 -33.02 9.50
N ASN A 569 2.04 -33.85 10.01
CA ASN A 569 3.48 -33.56 9.91
C ASN A 569 4.08 -33.84 8.52
N VAL A 570 3.41 -34.64 7.69
CA VAL A 570 3.92 -35.06 6.37
C VAL A 570 2.90 -34.75 5.28
N THR A 571 1.73 -35.39 5.33
CA THR A 571 0.72 -35.29 4.26
C THR A 571 0.28 -33.84 4.07
N GLY A 572 0.00 -33.11 5.15
CA GLY A 572 -0.44 -31.72 5.05
C GLY A 572 0.61 -30.79 4.44
N SER A 573 1.90 -31.00 4.71
CA SER A 573 2.98 -30.25 4.06
C SER A 573 3.06 -30.54 2.56
N TYR A 574 2.83 -31.79 2.16
CA TYR A 574 2.73 -32.17 0.75
C TYR A 574 1.52 -31.51 0.07
N LEU A 575 0.33 -31.57 0.68
CA LEU A 575 -0.89 -30.96 0.12
C LEU A 575 -0.71 -29.44 -0.09
N VAL A 576 -0.09 -28.75 0.86
CA VAL A 576 0.23 -27.32 0.73
C VAL A 576 1.19 -27.08 -0.44
N ALA A 577 2.25 -27.88 -0.57
CA ALA A 577 3.21 -27.75 -1.66
C ALA A 577 2.57 -27.98 -3.04
N ASP A 578 1.71 -28.99 -3.14
CA ASP A 578 1.01 -29.39 -4.35
C ASP A 578 0.04 -28.31 -4.82
N GLU A 579 -0.74 -27.71 -3.92
CA GLU A 579 -1.62 -26.57 -4.26
C GLU A 579 -0.83 -25.30 -4.60
N ALA A 580 0.24 -25.00 -3.84
CA ALA A 580 1.08 -23.82 -4.11
C ALA A 580 1.83 -23.93 -5.45
N LYS A 581 2.18 -25.14 -5.89
CA LYS A 581 2.83 -25.42 -7.18
C LYS A 581 2.10 -24.80 -8.35
N HIS A 582 0.77 -24.94 -8.40
CA HIS A 582 -0.04 -24.40 -9.48
C HIS A 582 0.06 -22.87 -9.56
N ILE A 583 0.11 -22.19 -8.41
CA ILE A 583 0.19 -20.74 -8.32
C ILE A 583 1.59 -20.26 -8.75
N TRP A 584 2.65 -20.90 -8.26
CA TRP A 584 4.02 -20.57 -8.68
C TRP A 584 4.19 -20.78 -10.19
N GLN A 585 3.72 -21.91 -10.74
CA GLN A 585 3.78 -22.20 -12.18
C GLN A 585 3.03 -21.16 -13.01
N ALA A 586 1.83 -20.78 -12.59
CA ALA A 586 1.03 -19.75 -13.27
C ALA A 586 1.77 -18.40 -13.28
N GLN A 587 2.38 -17.99 -12.16
CA GLN A 587 3.15 -16.75 -12.08
C GLN A 587 4.45 -16.78 -12.89
N GLY A 588 5.09 -17.94 -13.02
CA GLY A 588 6.45 -18.02 -13.55
C GLY A 588 7.50 -17.26 -12.73
N LEU A 589 7.18 -16.90 -11.48
CA LEU A 589 8.07 -16.20 -10.56
C LEU A 589 8.78 -17.20 -9.64
N LYS A 590 10.08 -16.98 -9.41
CA LYS A 590 10.84 -17.78 -8.45
C LYS A 590 10.27 -17.63 -7.05
N GLY A 591 10.27 -18.72 -6.29
CA GLY A 591 9.77 -18.76 -4.92
C GLY A 591 10.59 -19.65 -4.00
N SER A 592 10.13 -19.76 -2.76
CA SER A 592 10.70 -20.71 -1.79
C SER A 592 9.65 -21.36 -0.91
N MET A 593 9.97 -22.56 -0.45
CA MET A 593 9.21 -23.28 0.57
C MET A 593 10.13 -23.68 1.72
N VAL A 594 9.69 -23.44 2.95
CA VAL A 594 10.39 -23.88 4.16
C VAL A 594 9.47 -24.78 4.96
N LEU A 595 9.91 -26.02 5.20
CA LEU A 595 9.19 -26.97 6.03
C LEU A 595 9.85 -27.11 7.40
N THR A 596 9.07 -26.97 8.48
CA THR A 596 9.57 -27.19 9.84
C THR A 596 9.56 -28.68 10.16
N THR A 597 10.74 -29.28 10.16
CA THR A 597 10.97 -30.68 10.53
C THR A 597 11.31 -30.78 12.01
N SER A 598 12.36 -31.51 12.40
CA SER A 598 12.89 -31.56 13.77
C SER A 598 14.22 -32.32 13.79
N VAL A 599 15.10 -32.02 14.75
CA VAL A 599 16.27 -32.86 15.04
C VAL A 599 15.91 -34.30 15.41
N ASN A 600 14.69 -34.54 15.91
CA ASN A 600 14.18 -35.89 16.17
C ASN A 600 14.05 -36.75 14.90
N ALA A 601 14.17 -36.15 13.71
CA ALA A 601 14.30 -36.90 12.47
C ALA A 601 15.60 -37.73 12.41
N ALA A 602 16.63 -37.32 13.14
CA ALA A 602 17.91 -38.02 13.28
C ALA A 602 18.09 -38.65 14.67
N VAL A 603 17.51 -38.04 15.71
CA VAL A 603 17.60 -38.52 17.10
C VAL A 603 16.42 -39.40 17.47
N SER A 604 16.71 -40.66 17.80
CA SER A 604 15.70 -41.62 18.29
C SER A 604 15.61 -41.63 19.81
N LYS A 605 14.40 -41.56 20.38
CA LYS A 605 14.20 -41.67 21.84
C LYS A 605 12.89 -42.36 22.22
N LYS A 606 12.84 -42.92 23.43
CA LYS A 606 11.63 -43.56 23.97
C LYS A 606 10.52 -42.53 24.16
N GLY A 607 9.33 -42.84 23.65
CA GLY A 607 8.12 -42.03 23.86
C GLY A 607 7.78 -41.04 22.75
N SER A 608 8.48 -41.08 21.61
CA SER A 608 8.23 -40.20 20.47
C SER A 608 8.16 -40.92 19.12
N LEU A 609 7.91 -42.23 19.13
CA LEU A 609 7.97 -43.10 17.94
C LEU A 609 7.24 -42.53 16.70
N ALA A 610 5.96 -42.18 16.83
CA ALA A 610 5.18 -41.63 15.71
C ALA A 610 5.71 -40.27 15.23
N TYR A 611 6.11 -39.41 16.17
CA TYR A 611 6.62 -38.09 15.86
C TYR A 611 7.98 -38.17 15.16
N ASP A 612 8.93 -38.91 15.71
CA ASP A 612 10.29 -39.06 15.18
C ASP A 612 10.24 -39.66 13.77
N ALA A 613 9.44 -40.71 13.57
CA ALA A 613 9.21 -41.31 12.26
C ALA A 613 8.58 -40.32 11.26
N SER A 614 7.56 -39.55 11.68
CA SER A 614 6.94 -38.53 10.83
C SER A 614 7.92 -37.40 10.44
N LYS A 615 8.81 -36.99 11.34
CA LYS A 615 9.81 -35.94 11.07
C LYS A 615 10.96 -36.45 10.21
N ALA A 616 11.33 -37.73 10.32
CA ALA A 616 12.22 -38.38 9.35
C ALA A 616 11.62 -38.41 7.94
N ALA A 617 10.33 -38.76 7.83
CA ALA A 617 9.60 -38.69 6.56
C ALA A 617 9.52 -37.25 6.02
N ALA A 618 9.23 -36.26 6.86
CA ALA A 618 9.22 -34.84 6.47
C ALA A 618 10.60 -34.36 5.97
N ASN A 619 11.70 -34.80 6.57
CA ASN A 619 13.05 -34.52 6.07
C ASN A 619 13.27 -35.07 4.65
N HIS A 620 12.74 -36.26 4.35
CA HIS A 620 12.84 -36.81 2.99
C HIS A 620 11.90 -36.07 2.03
N LEU A 621 10.68 -35.72 2.48
CA LEU A 621 9.73 -34.91 1.71
C LEU A 621 10.34 -33.58 1.25
N VAL A 622 11.13 -32.89 2.08
CA VAL A 622 11.87 -31.68 1.69
C VAL A 622 12.73 -31.93 0.44
N ARG A 623 13.41 -33.07 0.36
CA ARG A 623 14.31 -33.41 -0.76
C ARG A 623 13.52 -33.73 -2.02
N GLU A 624 12.45 -34.51 -1.89
CA GLU A 624 11.57 -34.85 -3.02
C GLU A 624 10.90 -33.59 -3.58
N LEU A 625 10.37 -32.71 -2.72
CA LEU A 625 9.77 -31.45 -3.16
C LEU A 625 10.79 -30.48 -3.76
N ALA A 626 12.04 -30.49 -3.29
CA ALA A 626 13.11 -29.70 -3.89
C ALA A 626 13.42 -30.13 -5.33
N ILE A 627 13.28 -31.41 -5.66
CA ILE A 627 13.42 -31.93 -7.03
C ILE A 627 12.17 -31.58 -7.84
N GLU A 628 10.99 -31.86 -7.28
CA GLU A 628 9.69 -31.71 -7.98
C GLU A 628 9.37 -30.25 -8.35
N LEU A 629 9.71 -29.29 -7.48
CA LEU A 629 9.40 -27.87 -7.71
C LEU A 629 10.53 -27.09 -8.38
N ALA A 630 11.67 -27.74 -8.64
CA ALA A 630 12.76 -27.14 -9.40
C ALA A 630 12.38 -26.96 -10.89
N PRO A 631 12.95 -25.95 -11.59
CA PRO A 631 13.90 -24.95 -11.10
C PRO A 631 13.25 -23.72 -10.45
N LEU A 632 11.91 -23.70 -10.35
CA LEU A 632 11.16 -22.50 -10.00
C LEU A 632 11.17 -22.19 -8.50
N VAL A 633 11.10 -23.22 -7.66
CA VAL A 633 10.97 -23.08 -6.21
C VAL A 633 12.07 -23.86 -5.51
N ARG A 634 12.70 -23.22 -4.52
CA ARG A 634 13.63 -23.89 -3.59
C ARG A 634 12.85 -24.45 -2.41
N VAL A 635 13.16 -25.67 -1.97
CA VAL A 635 12.53 -26.26 -0.79
C VAL A 635 13.60 -26.65 0.21
N ASN A 636 13.53 -26.14 1.43
CA ASN A 636 14.48 -26.47 2.49
C ASN A 636 13.74 -26.77 3.81
N GLY A 637 14.42 -27.46 4.71
CA GLY A 637 13.90 -27.79 6.03
C GLY A 637 14.56 -26.99 7.14
N LEU A 638 13.76 -26.50 8.07
CA LEU A 638 14.20 -26.01 9.38
C LEU A 638 14.00 -27.14 10.39
N ALA A 639 15.04 -27.55 11.10
CA ALA A 639 14.98 -28.60 12.11
C ALA A 639 15.23 -28.05 13.52
N PRO A 640 14.17 -27.66 14.26
CA PRO A 640 14.31 -27.23 15.65
C PRO A 640 14.66 -28.40 16.56
N ALA A 641 15.38 -28.10 17.65
CA ALA A 641 15.38 -28.91 18.86
C ALA A 641 14.34 -28.41 19.87
N THR A 642 14.63 -28.52 21.16
CA THR A 642 13.64 -28.21 22.19
C THR A 642 13.49 -26.69 22.36
N VAL A 643 12.43 -26.13 21.78
CA VAL A 643 12.02 -24.73 21.98
C VAL A 643 10.86 -24.69 22.97
N VAL A 644 11.12 -24.17 24.16
CA VAL A 644 10.16 -24.16 25.27
C VAL A 644 9.37 -22.84 25.32
N GLU A 645 10.04 -21.73 25.02
CA GLU A 645 9.47 -20.37 24.96
C GLU A 645 8.22 -20.33 24.08
N GLY A 646 7.10 -19.84 24.62
CA GLY A 646 5.86 -19.61 23.86
C GLY A 646 5.26 -20.84 23.15
N SER A 647 5.75 -22.06 23.42
CA SER A 647 5.38 -23.26 22.68
C SER A 647 4.09 -23.89 23.21
N SER A 648 3.13 -24.13 22.32
CA SER A 648 1.91 -24.88 22.62
C SER A 648 2.19 -26.34 22.99
N MET A 649 3.37 -26.88 22.60
CA MET A 649 3.81 -28.20 23.01
C MET A 649 4.25 -28.25 24.48
N PHE A 650 4.53 -27.11 25.12
CA PHE A 650 4.92 -27.00 26.53
C PHE A 650 3.90 -26.17 27.33
N PRO A 651 2.65 -26.67 27.50
CA PRO A 651 1.69 -26.04 28.42
C PRO A 651 2.20 -26.16 29.86
N ARG A 652 1.69 -25.31 30.76
CA ARG A 652 2.17 -25.18 32.14
C ARG A 652 2.27 -26.53 32.86
N GLU A 653 1.24 -27.35 32.75
CA GLU A 653 1.14 -28.66 33.41
C GLU A 653 2.26 -29.60 32.93
N ARG A 654 2.55 -29.60 31.63
CA ARG A 654 3.66 -30.38 31.04
C ARG A 654 5.01 -29.84 31.48
N VAL A 655 5.18 -28.52 31.55
CA VAL A 655 6.41 -27.89 32.05
C VAL A 655 6.66 -28.32 33.50
N ILE A 656 5.66 -28.20 34.37
CA ILE A 656 5.71 -28.64 35.78
C ILE A 656 6.04 -30.13 35.89
N SER A 657 5.35 -30.98 35.11
CA SER A 657 5.64 -32.41 35.05
C SER A 657 7.09 -32.70 34.62
N SER A 658 7.61 -31.93 33.67
CA SER A 658 8.98 -32.09 33.19
C SER A 658 10.01 -31.61 34.21
N LEU A 659 9.79 -30.45 34.84
CA LEU A 659 10.63 -29.93 35.91
C LEU A 659 10.71 -30.92 37.08
N THR A 660 9.56 -31.50 37.46
CA THR A 660 9.48 -32.56 38.49
C THR A 660 10.26 -33.80 38.07
N LYS A 661 10.03 -34.30 36.85
CA LYS A 661 10.70 -35.49 36.31
C LYS A 661 12.22 -35.35 36.25
N TYR A 662 12.71 -34.14 35.99
CA TYR A 662 14.15 -33.84 35.87
C TYR A 662 14.75 -33.29 37.17
N GLU A 663 14.00 -33.27 38.27
CA GLU A 663 14.43 -32.79 39.59
C GLU A 663 14.97 -31.34 39.54
N ILE A 664 14.39 -30.51 38.68
CA ILE A 664 14.76 -29.09 38.54
C ILE A 664 14.00 -28.27 39.59
N PRO A 665 14.66 -27.46 40.43
CA PRO A 665 13.99 -26.66 41.45
C PRO A 665 13.00 -25.64 40.87
N PHE A 666 11.74 -25.72 41.28
CA PHE A 666 10.70 -24.75 40.94
C PHE A 666 9.67 -24.63 42.05
N SER A 667 8.96 -23.51 42.08
CA SER A 667 7.78 -23.32 42.91
C SER A 667 6.52 -23.23 42.05
N ALA A 668 5.41 -23.80 42.52
CA ALA A 668 4.18 -23.94 41.75
C ALA A 668 3.42 -22.61 41.55
N ASP A 669 3.78 -21.56 42.28
CA ASP A 669 3.28 -20.20 42.17
C ASP A 669 4.06 -19.33 41.16
N GLU A 670 5.22 -19.78 40.67
CA GLU A 670 5.96 -19.09 39.62
C GLU A 670 5.12 -18.97 38.34
N ASP A 671 5.24 -17.85 37.63
CA ASP A 671 4.56 -17.67 36.36
C ASP A 671 5.06 -18.68 35.31
N THR A 672 4.23 -18.95 34.29
CA THR A 672 4.49 -20.00 33.32
C THR A 672 5.76 -19.75 32.50
N GLU A 673 6.11 -18.49 32.21
CA GLU A 673 7.31 -18.17 31.43
C GLU A 673 8.58 -18.38 32.25
N THR A 674 8.57 -18.04 33.54
CA THR A 674 9.67 -18.37 34.46
C THR A 674 9.91 -19.88 34.53
N LEU A 675 8.84 -20.69 34.64
CA LEU A 675 8.94 -22.15 34.62
C LEU A 675 9.48 -22.68 33.28
N ARG A 676 9.05 -22.09 32.17
CA ARG A 676 9.55 -22.41 30.81
C ARG A 676 11.03 -22.09 30.66
N ASP A 677 11.49 -20.95 31.17
CA ASP A 677 12.90 -20.56 31.10
C ASP A 677 13.80 -21.52 31.89
N LYS A 678 13.39 -21.94 33.09
CA LYS A 678 14.10 -22.98 33.87
C LYS A 678 14.25 -24.27 33.09
N LEU A 679 13.17 -24.74 32.46
CA LEU A 679 13.19 -25.94 31.63
C LEU A 679 14.06 -25.75 30.37
N ALA A 680 14.02 -24.58 29.74
CA ALA A 680 14.84 -24.25 28.58
C ALA A 680 16.34 -24.28 28.92
N ARG A 681 16.74 -23.71 30.07
CA ARG A 681 18.14 -23.75 30.56
C ARG A 681 18.62 -25.18 30.83
N PHE A 682 17.76 -26.04 31.36
CA PHE A 682 18.09 -27.45 31.54
C PHE A 682 18.38 -28.14 30.21
N TYR A 683 17.55 -27.93 29.19
CA TYR A 683 17.80 -28.49 27.86
C TYR A 683 19.04 -27.89 27.20
N ALA A 684 19.27 -26.58 27.37
CA ALA A 684 20.48 -25.90 26.89
C ALA A 684 21.77 -26.54 27.43
N ASN A 685 21.80 -26.97 28.70
CA ASN A 685 22.96 -27.64 29.27
C ASN A 685 23.32 -28.97 28.59
N ARG A 686 22.43 -29.55 27.78
CA ARG A 686 22.66 -30.77 27.01
C ARG A 686 23.19 -30.52 25.60
N THR A 687 23.18 -29.27 25.14
CA THR A 687 23.68 -28.88 23.82
C THR A 687 25.13 -28.41 23.94
N LEU A 688 25.83 -28.20 22.81
CA LEU A 688 27.23 -27.76 22.81
C LEU A 688 27.38 -26.26 23.11
N THR A 689 26.41 -25.42 22.69
CA THR A 689 26.45 -23.97 22.92
C THR A 689 26.02 -23.55 24.32
N LYS A 690 25.46 -24.47 25.11
CA LYS A 690 24.97 -24.23 26.49
C LYS A 690 24.00 -23.06 26.62
N SER A 691 23.32 -22.72 25.53
CA SER A 691 22.42 -21.56 25.43
C SER A 691 21.01 -22.01 25.06
N PRO A 692 19.96 -21.46 25.71
CA PRO A 692 18.58 -21.76 25.34
C PRO A 692 18.29 -21.38 23.90
N ILE A 693 17.60 -22.28 23.19
CA ILE A 693 17.13 -22.04 21.83
C ILE A 693 15.80 -21.29 21.92
N ARG A 694 15.71 -20.16 21.22
CA ARG A 694 14.56 -19.25 21.25
C ARG A 694 13.75 -19.31 19.97
N LEU A 695 12.53 -18.77 20.03
CA LEU A 695 11.68 -18.62 18.83
C LEU A 695 12.35 -17.75 17.77
N ALA A 696 13.05 -16.69 18.19
CA ALA A 696 13.78 -15.79 17.30
C ALA A 696 14.89 -16.51 16.50
N ASP A 697 15.57 -17.49 17.10
CA ASP A 697 16.63 -18.25 16.42
C ASP A 697 16.06 -19.09 15.27
N GLN A 698 14.88 -19.68 15.49
CA GLN A 698 14.16 -20.46 14.47
C GLN A 698 13.65 -19.55 13.35
N ALA A 699 13.08 -18.40 13.73
CA ALA A 699 12.56 -17.42 12.79
C ALA A 699 13.66 -16.86 11.87
N GLU A 700 14.87 -16.63 12.38
CA GLU A 700 16.00 -16.15 11.57
C GLU A 700 16.42 -17.18 10.50
N VAL A 701 16.42 -18.48 10.83
CA VAL A 701 16.75 -19.50 9.81
C VAL A 701 15.63 -19.68 8.81
N ALA A 702 14.36 -19.65 9.22
CA ALA A 702 13.24 -19.64 8.28
C ALA A 702 13.33 -18.46 7.30
N TYR A 703 13.66 -17.28 7.82
CA TYR A 703 13.92 -16.07 7.05
C TYR A 703 15.06 -16.26 6.03
N MET A 704 16.22 -16.75 6.45
CA MET A 704 17.37 -16.97 5.57
C MET A 704 17.11 -18.03 4.49
N LEU A 705 16.41 -19.11 4.83
CA LEU A 705 16.04 -20.17 3.89
C LEU A 705 15.06 -19.66 2.82
N ALA A 706 14.13 -18.79 3.23
CA ALA A 706 13.15 -18.20 2.32
C ALA A 706 13.78 -17.13 1.40
N GLY A 707 14.75 -16.37 1.90
CA GLY A 707 15.36 -15.25 1.21
C GLY A 707 16.39 -15.63 0.14
N GLU A 708 16.93 -14.61 -0.53
CA GLU A 708 17.91 -14.77 -1.62
C GLU A 708 19.34 -15.05 -1.11
N ARG A 709 19.61 -14.88 0.20
CA ARG A 709 20.90 -15.20 0.84
C ARG A 709 21.33 -16.64 0.61
N LEU A 710 20.36 -17.56 0.50
CA LEU A 710 20.56 -18.98 0.20
C LEU A 710 19.92 -19.37 -1.14
N SER A 711 19.98 -18.47 -2.13
CA SER A 711 19.42 -18.66 -3.49
C SER A 711 19.99 -19.86 -4.25
N LYS A 712 21.13 -20.41 -3.82
CA LYS A 712 21.78 -21.60 -4.40
C LYS A 712 21.62 -22.86 -3.54
N THR A 713 20.74 -22.83 -2.54
CA THR A 713 20.53 -23.92 -1.59
C THR A 713 19.09 -24.43 -1.66
N THR A 714 18.93 -25.71 -1.97
CA THR A 714 17.65 -26.43 -1.98
C THR A 714 17.87 -27.88 -1.53
N GLY A 715 16.85 -28.53 -1.00
CA GLY A 715 16.88 -29.90 -0.47
C GLY A 715 17.66 -30.07 0.84
N GLN A 716 18.05 -28.96 1.50
CA GLN A 716 18.86 -29.02 2.71
C GLN A 716 18.02 -28.91 3.98
N ILE A 717 18.50 -29.52 5.05
CA ILE A 717 17.92 -29.42 6.40
C ILE A 717 18.91 -28.64 7.27
N ILE A 718 18.47 -27.50 7.81
CA ILE A 718 19.28 -26.69 8.73
C ILE A 718 18.75 -26.88 10.15
N SER A 719 19.60 -27.42 11.02
CA SER A 719 19.29 -27.57 12.44
C SER A 719 19.55 -26.28 13.20
N VAL A 720 18.62 -25.92 14.09
CA VAL A 720 18.78 -24.85 15.07
C VAL A 720 18.57 -25.48 16.45
N ASP A 721 19.65 -26.06 16.95
CA ASP A 721 19.61 -27.04 18.05
C ASP A 721 20.67 -26.83 19.14
N GLY A 722 21.42 -25.74 19.08
CA GLY A 722 22.53 -25.46 20.00
C GLY A 722 23.70 -26.44 19.88
N GLY A 723 23.82 -27.16 18.76
CA GLY A 723 24.82 -28.20 18.56
C GLY A 723 24.44 -29.50 19.27
N LEU A 724 23.23 -30.00 19.06
CA LEU A 724 22.84 -31.32 19.59
C LEU A 724 23.59 -32.41 18.81
N HIS A 725 24.73 -32.87 19.34
CA HIS A 725 25.63 -33.78 18.63
C HIS A 725 24.99 -35.11 18.17
N GLU A 726 23.96 -35.57 18.87
CA GLU A 726 23.16 -36.75 18.49
C GLU A 726 22.40 -36.55 17.16
N ALA A 727 22.14 -35.30 16.79
CA ALA A 727 21.38 -34.90 15.60
C ALA A 727 22.26 -34.55 14.39
N PHE A 728 23.58 -34.70 14.49
CA PHE A 728 24.49 -34.38 13.39
C PHE A 728 24.20 -35.28 12.18
N LEU A 729 23.75 -34.65 11.09
CA LEU A 729 23.52 -35.32 9.81
C LEU A 729 24.89 -35.73 9.23
N ARG A 730 24.98 -36.98 8.75
CA ARG A 730 26.20 -37.57 8.18
C ARG A 730 26.00 -37.89 6.71
#